data_AF-A0A0Q7VU19-F1
#
_entry.id   AF-A0A0Q7VU19-F1
#
_cell.length_a   1.000
_cell.length_b   1.000
_cell.length_c   1.000
_cell.angle_alpha   90.00
_cell.angle_beta   90.00
_cell.angle_gamma   90.00
#
_symmetry.space_group_name_H-M   'P 1'
#
loop_
_entity.id
_entity.type
_entity.pdbx_description
1 polymer ?
#
loop_
_entity_poly.entity_id
_entity_poly.type
_entity_poly.pdbx_seq_one_letter_code
_entity_poly.pdbx_strand_id
1 'polypeptide(L)'
;MFVAVKMLQFHREGLRRFSRIIDGNPHYDDLLEHKLSHSEWSVFDSDVDISEKRAAATTLFERKLKSRTYNIIAPEFSGIWCDGTTKNNLREFKFFERVCSSARIKLSDKNYSNCDRITISNVNHEFEDVIKVILSDAHDFYNERSTITAGLAHQQILYSRSFFSYFLAFSREGVVRPTALVQANDHSPGRVALSMIMKGLGIPRIYLQHAEVTSHFPELDFEYSVLRNRQSLHTYQMIGPVRGKVYVIPRHRDAFARDTLSRTREQGITVTIYPTSRILINELRTLIAALEKNPAIGKILLKQHPGAVRLLDNSLESSNVAVVTDIPTEDHIALVGNSSVVIELLHRGIPVYQNFEFDPVDADYYGFVKTGLTKKVALQDLSEVFWDPYHLSENWLKAYAEWDSSADPTYMKEQVEFVEEIARLAREVPSSAVPLVRSGTKAERLRAQVRGRVKRGLIKLINANPKTSARAANLILNNANRTANFLSVQAYRAARYLSLHTAMEIKAPAWQGAKKRAGKQGARGDNLPGPELSELIEYTLHNVGDPVEWLRHNERAQWISSVAMITIMDAMFQNRSPTLNVIFDSLKDWPSESVAGTWAYLKKIEWGNFEISHNNLDEIARFTYAYQDNIKARALLEQQLLTALLRSGTCAQLDSFWHNATAARKDRLSINRQIQLLRKLRSTPGREKEAEQTLREFEERATPFEVLKLRNMDALEGQPLEGWNHVHAERQFVESAPYGISREFTSHIQPVYNALRSRMRFMNARTDTSEAEAFLTLIRSAIIQGKPFSMIRLGDGEGYLFPKGDFFSEADSANRERHWWGTELDAELRAKIIDQGRQALASADVVGIPSIYRFIRDHSERSRSLTQAVQGRGLLQVLQGVEQAIAPEALIAGATVNVSMFSDVGVIASLANLVNKVTIVGSVKADKLPRSIRSLPRMEMIPLPTHARTSLNGKYNKGTEPLPFIYHALLERLDSMVTAGDLVLVAGGIIGKIFVGHARAKGAIALDIGSVLDDWIAVGMRSMR
;
A
#
# COMPACT_ATOMS: atom_id res chain seq x y z
N MET A 1 16.31 19.65 34.64
CA MET A 1 17.54 20.13 33.98
C MET A 1 18.65 19.05 33.91
N PHE A 2 19.21 18.54 35.01
CA PHE A 2 20.36 17.60 34.97
C PHE A 2 20.12 16.29 34.18
N VAL A 3 18.92 15.69 34.27
CA VAL A 3 18.57 14.47 33.51
C VAL A 3 18.38 14.75 32.02
N ALA A 4 17.87 15.94 31.66
CA ALA A 4 17.69 16.35 30.27
C ALA A 4 19.04 16.48 29.54
N VAL A 5 20.03 17.10 30.19
CA VAL A 5 21.40 17.24 29.66
C VAL A 5 22.04 15.87 29.40
N LYS A 6 21.84 14.90 30.30
CA LYS A 6 22.38 13.53 30.16
C LYS A 6 21.76 12.74 29.01
N MET A 7 20.51 13.00 28.64
CA MET A 7 19.91 12.39 27.46
C MET A 7 20.47 13.02 26.19
N LEU A 8 20.50 14.35 26.13
CA LEU A 8 20.89 15.11 24.92
C LEU A 8 22.30 14.78 24.43
N GLN A 9 23.27 14.56 25.32
CA GLN A 9 24.65 14.23 24.91
C GLN A 9 24.76 12.98 24.02
N PHE A 10 23.78 12.08 24.04
CA PHE A 10 23.78 10.86 23.23
C PHE A 10 23.08 11.01 21.88
N HIS A 11 22.52 12.18 21.57
CA HIS A 11 21.88 12.42 20.27
C HIS A 11 22.89 12.28 19.12
N ARG A 12 24.06 12.94 19.22
CA ARG A 12 25.16 12.83 18.26
C ARG A 12 25.75 11.43 18.16
N GLU A 13 25.80 10.68 19.25
CA GLU A 13 26.24 9.28 19.22
C GLU A 13 25.30 8.43 18.36
N GLY A 14 23.97 8.54 18.56
CA GLY A 14 23.02 7.77 17.76
C GLY A 14 22.98 8.17 16.28
N LEU A 15 23.28 9.44 15.94
CA LEU A 15 23.46 9.87 14.55
C LEU A 15 24.55 9.04 13.84
N ARG A 16 25.68 8.80 14.50
CA ARG A 16 26.78 7.97 13.96
C ARG A 16 26.40 6.49 13.87
N ARG A 17 25.58 5.98 14.80
CA ARG A 17 25.22 4.55 14.86
C ARG A 17 24.32 4.11 13.71
N PHE A 18 23.19 4.78 13.47
CA PHE A 18 22.31 4.35 12.38
C PHE A 18 22.91 4.66 11.00
N SER A 19 23.74 5.70 10.89
CA SER A 19 24.30 6.11 9.59
C SER A 19 25.36 5.15 9.05
N ARG A 20 26.06 4.41 9.92
CA ARG A 20 27.09 3.43 9.48
C ARG A 20 26.55 2.37 8.51
N ILE A 21 25.32 1.91 8.71
CA ILE A 21 24.68 0.93 7.80
C ILE A 21 24.28 1.56 6.47
N ILE A 22 24.02 2.87 6.45
CA ILE A 22 23.69 3.64 5.26
C ILE A 22 24.96 3.88 4.45
N ASP A 23 26.02 4.36 5.11
CA ASP A 23 27.32 4.63 4.48
C ASP A 23 27.97 3.36 3.93
N GLY A 24 27.77 2.24 4.62
CA GLY A 24 28.24 0.94 4.19
C GLY A 24 27.48 0.33 3.02
N ASN A 25 26.40 0.97 2.55
CA ASN A 25 25.58 0.46 1.46
C ASN A 25 25.40 1.53 0.37
N PRO A 26 26.20 1.48 -0.71
CA PRO A 26 26.12 2.44 -1.81
C PRO A 26 24.74 2.52 -2.47
N HIS A 27 23.94 1.46 -2.37
CA HIS A 27 22.59 1.34 -2.94
C HIS A 27 21.49 1.44 -1.86
N TYR A 28 21.78 2.07 -0.72
CA TYR A 28 20.80 2.19 0.38
C TYR A 28 19.53 2.95 -0.03
N ASP A 29 19.64 3.93 -0.93
CA ASP A 29 18.50 4.70 -1.41
C ASP A 29 17.51 3.83 -2.21
N ASP A 30 18.00 2.84 -2.97
CA ASP A 30 17.16 1.83 -3.64
C ASP A 30 16.31 1.04 -2.63
N LEU A 31 16.86 0.71 -1.47
CA LEU A 31 16.13 0.00 -0.41
C LEU A 31 15.00 0.85 0.19
N LEU A 32 15.08 2.17 0.02
CA LEU A 32 14.09 3.12 0.50
C LEU A 32 13.17 3.65 -0.61
N GLU A 33 13.40 3.32 -1.89
CA GLU A 33 12.64 3.80 -3.07
C GLU A 33 11.12 3.79 -2.84
N HIS A 34 10.62 2.81 -2.08
CA HIS A 34 9.21 2.63 -1.73
C HIS A 34 8.62 3.57 -0.65
N LYS A 35 9.45 4.40 0.00
CA LYS A 35 9.10 5.23 1.16
C LYS A 35 9.27 6.73 0.89
N LEU A 36 9.63 7.13 -0.33
CA LEU A 36 10.21 8.43 -0.65
C LEU A 36 9.60 9.01 -1.95
N SER A 37 9.32 10.32 -2.02
CA SER A 37 8.69 10.97 -3.19
C SER A 37 9.68 11.79 -4.03
N HIS A 38 9.61 11.77 -5.37
CA HIS A 38 10.64 12.36 -6.25
C HIS A 38 10.94 13.85 -6.01
N SER A 39 9.93 14.66 -5.69
CA SER A 39 10.09 16.10 -5.48
C SER A 39 10.90 16.49 -4.24
N GLU A 40 10.97 15.62 -3.23
CA GLU A 40 11.85 15.85 -2.06
C GLU A 40 13.29 15.37 -2.33
N TRP A 41 13.55 14.67 -3.46
CA TRP A 41 14.74 13.82 -3.68
C TRP A 41 15.65 14.26 -4.83
N SER A 42 15.15 14.98 -5.84
CA SER A 42 15.98 15.50 -6.94
C SER A 42 17.13 16.40 -6.47
N VAL A 43 17.00 17.02 -5.29
CA VAL A 43 18.04 17.89 -4.70
C VAL A 43 19.25 17.10 -4.18
N PHE A 44 19.16 15.77 -4.08
CA PHE A 44 20.24 14.92 -3.60
C PHE A 44 20.90 14.06 -4.71
N ASP A 45 20.53 14.31 -5.96
CA ASP A 45 21.03 13.60 -7.14
C ASP A 45 22.55 13.75 -7.31
N SER A 46 23.23 12.80 -7.96
CA SER A 46 24.70 12.76 -8.09
C SER A 46 25.30 14.06 -8.61
N ASP A 47 24.54 14.76 -9.45
CA ASP A 47 24.99 15.93 -10.21
C ASP A 47 24.86 17.26 -9.42
N VAL A 48 24.25 17.22 -8.24
CA VAL A 48 24.11 18.40 -7.35
C VAL A 48 25.33 18.54 -6.44
N ASP A 49 25.81 19.78 -6.26
CA ASP A 49 26.96 20.06 -5.40
C ASP A 49 26.69 19.71 -3.92
N ILE A 50 27.72 19.24 -3.20
CA ILE A 50 27.60 18.81 -1.80
C ILE A 50 27.17 19.96 -0.88
N SER A 51 27.52 21.21 -1.17
CA SER A 51 27.10 22.36 -0.37
C SER A 51 25.59 22.63 -0.50
N GLU A 52 25.04 22.45 -1.70
CA GLU A 52 23.60 22.55 -1.96
C GLU A 52 22.85 21.41 -1.27
N LYS A 53 23.37 20.18 -1.34
CA LYS A 53 22.82 19.02 -0.62
C LYS A 53 22.79 19.24 0.90
N ARG A 54 23.85 19.79 1.48
CA ARG A 54 23.91 20.15 2.91
C ARG A 54 22.83 21.17 3.27
N ALA A 55 22.70 22.24 2.49
CA ALA A 55 21.71 23.28 2.72
C ALA A 55 20.27 22.74 2.62
N ALA A 56 20.02 21.88 1.63
CA ALA A 56 18.73 21.24 1.43
C ALA A 56 18.37 20.27 2.57
N ALA A 57 19.28 19.38 2.95
CA ALA A 57 19.09 18.43 4.06
C ALA A 57 18.79 19.16 5.38
N THR A 58 19.56 20.21 5.65
CA THR A 58 19.43 21.05 6.84
C THR A 58 18.08 21.75 6.90
N THR A 59 17.69 22.41 5.81
CA THR A 59 16.41 23.12 5.69
C THR A 59 15.23 22.16 5.83
N LEU A 60 15.31 21.00 5.18
CA LEU A 60 14.31 19.95 5.27
C LEU A 60 14.16 19.44 6.71
N PHE A 61 15.29 19.17 7.38
CA PHE A 61 15.30 18.72 8.75
C PHE A 61 14.68 19.75 9.70
N GLU A 62 15.09 21.02 9.61
CA GLU A 62 14.54 22.10 10.42
C GLU A 62 13.03 22.21 10.29
N ARG A 63 12.53 22.22 9.05
CA ARG A 63 11.10 22.29 8.75
C ARG A 63 10.34 21.12 9.38
N LYS A 64 10.86 19.90 9.28
CA LYS A 64 10.19 18.71 9.82
C LYS A 64 10.30 18.69 11.35
N LEU A 65 11.46 19.00 11.92
CA LEU A 65 11.66 18.98 13.37
C LEU A 65 10.76 20.03 14.04
N LYS A 66 10.72 21.28 13.57
CA LYS A 66 9.91 22.40 14.12
C LYS A 66 8.37 22.23 13.96
N SER A 67 7.88 21.02 13.66
CA SER A 67 6.44 20.76 13.55
C SER A 67 5.68 21.12 14.84
N ARG A 68 4.46 21.67 14.73
CA ARG A 68 3.66 22.15 15.87
C ARG A 68 3.10 21.04 16.79
N THR A 69 3.24 19.76 16.41
CA THR A 69 2.69 18.63 17.14
C THR A 69 3.64 17.44 17.18
N TYR A 70 3.77 16.82 18.35
CA TYR A 70 4.59 15.62 18.55
C TYR A 70 3.76 14.51 19.20
N ASN A 71 3.85 13.30 18.66
CA ASN A 71 3.21 12.13 19.22
C ASN A 71 4.22 11.40 20.09
N ILE A 72 3.95 11.37 21.40
CA ILE A 72 4.82 10.73 22.38
C ILE A 72 4.12 9.51 22.97
N ILE A 73 4.89 8.54 23.44
CA ILE A 73 4.33 7.45 24.24
C ILE A 73 4.02 7.93 25.67
N ALA A 74 3.11 7.25 26.35
CA ALA A 74 2.94 7.34 27.79
C ALA A 74 3.54 6.08 28.45
N PRO A 75 4.76 6.14 29.00
CA PRO A 75 5.33 5.01 29.73
C PRO A 75 4.59 4.79 31.06
N GLU A 76 3.80 3.72 31.14
CA GLU A 76 2.94 3.44 32.30
C GLU A 76 3.44 2.33 33.22
N PHE A 77 4.64 1.80 32.95
CA PHE A 77 5.01 0.49 33.49
C PHE A 77 6.46 0.40 33.98
N SER A 78 6.65 -0.38 35.06
CA SER A 78 7.95 -0.72 35.64
C SER A 78 8.41 -2.13 35.24
N GLY A 79 9.67 -2.48 35.51
CA GLY A 79 10.26 -3.79 35.19
C GLY A 79 11.01 -3.81 33.86
N ILE A 80 11.19 -5.00 33.28
CA ILE A 80 11.89 -5.18 31.98
C ILE A 80 10.88 -5.04 30.83
N TRP A 81 11.23 -4.22 29.83
CA TRP A 81 10.34 -3.81 28.73
C TRP A 81 11.00 -3.98 27.38
N CYS A 82 10.21 -4.21 26.33
CA CYS A 82 10.71 -4.29 24.96
C CYS A 82 10.13 -3.20 24.06
N ASP A 83 10.70 -3.05 22.86
CA ASP A 83 10.20 -2.12 21.85
C ASP A 83 10.42 -2.69 20.44
N GLY A 84 9.34 -3.10 19.76
CA GLY A 84 9.42 -3.84 18.50
C GLY A 84 8.05 -4.28 17.96
N THR A 85 7.78 -4.13 16.66
CA THR A 85 6.51 -4.59 16.02
C THR A 85 6.73 -5.55 14.85
N THR A 86 7.96 -5.67 14.34
CA THR A 86 8.24 -6.52 13.19
C THR A 86 8.19 -8.00 13.60
N LYS A 87 7.85 -8.89 12.67
CA LYS A 87 7.86 -10.35 12.91
C LYS A 87 9.21 -10.82 13.48
N ASN A 88 10.33 -10.26 12.99
CA ASN A 88 11.67 -10.55 13.48
C ASN A 88 11.86 -10.13 14.93
N ASN A 89 11.48 -8.90 15.31
CA ASN A 89 11.58 -8.47 16.71
C ASN A 89 10.71 -9.32 17.63
N LEU A 90 9.47 -9.61 17.23
CA LEU A 90 8.55 -10.43 18.03
C LEU A 90 9.07 -11.87 18.20
N ARG A 91 9.76 -12.43 17.19
CA ARG A 91 10.43 -13.73 17.29
C ARG A 91 11.53 -13.71 18.35
N GLU A 92 12.37 -12.66 18.37
CA GLU A 92 13.44 -12.55 19.36
C GLU A 92 12.91 -12.26 20.78
N PHE A 93 11.80 -11.54 20.94
CA PHE A 93 11.18 -11.38 22.25
C PHE A 93 10.62 -12.69 22.79
N LYS A 94 10.01 -13.52 21.95
CA LYS A 94 9.59 -14.89 22.34
C LYS A 94 10.78 -15.78 22.69
N PHE A 95 11.89 -15.64 21.98
CA PHE A 95 13.15 -16.30 22.31
C PHE A 95 13.63 -15.90 23.72
N PHE A 96 13.65 -14.60 24.02
CA PHE A 96 14.03 -14.10 25.34
C PHE A 96 13.10 -14.61 26.45
N GLU A 97 11.78 -14.54 26.27
CA GLU A 97 10.80 -15.06 27.25
C GLU A 97 11.01 -16.54 27.53
N ARG A 98 11.35 -17.32 26.50
CA ARG A 98 11.66 -18.73 26.63
C ARG A 98 12.95 -18.96 27.43
N VAL A 99 14.04 -18.30 27.04
CA VAL A 99 15.35 -18.46 27.72
C VAL A 99 15.23 -18.05 29.18
N CYS A 100 14.54 -16.95 29.46
CA CYS A 100 14.34 -16.39 30.79
C CYS A 100 13.07 -16.93 31.50
N SER A 101 12.54 -18.09 31.10
CA SER A 101 11.27 -18.60 31.65
C SER A 101 11.34 -18.85 33.16
N SER A 102 12.49 -19.33 33.66
CA SER A 102 12.76 -19.55 35.08
C SER A 102 12.74 -18.26 35.90
N ALA A 103 13.06 -17.12 35.28
CA ALA A 103 12.97 -15.79 35.88
C ALA A 103 11.53 -15.20 35.84
N ARG A 104 10.57 -15.91 35.23
CA ARG A 104 9.15 -15.50 35.08
C ARG A 104 8.97 -14.13 34.41
N ILE A 105 9.82 -13.81 33.44
CA ILE A 105 9.76 -12.55 32.69
C ILE A 105 8.93 -12.73 31.43
N LYS A 106 7.90 -11.88 31.28
CA LYS A 106 7.03 -11.82 30.12
C LYS A 106 7.11 -10.44 29.47
N LEU A 107 7.49 -10.40 28.19
CA LEU A 107 7.64 -9.23 27.34
C LEU A 107 6.41 -8.97 26.46
N SER A 108 5.59 -9.97 26.14
CA SER A 108 4.46 -9.86 25.18
C SER A 108 3.50 -8.72 25.51
N ASP A 109 3.26 -8.50 26.81
CA ASP A 109 2.34 -7.50 27.33
C ASP A 109 3.08 -6.21 27.73
N LYS A 110 4.40 -6.17 27.52
CA LYS A 110 5.34 -5.14 27.97
C LYS A 110 6.16 -4.55 26.83
N ASN A 111 5.45 -3.97 25.86
CA ASN A 111 6.05 -3.44 24.63
C ASN A 111 5.66 -1.98 24.41
N TYR A 112 6.63 -1.06 24.35
CA TYR A 112 6.38 0.37 24.15
C TYR A 112 5.70 0.69 22.82
N SER A 113 5.84 -0.17 21.82
CA SER A 113 5.13 0.00 20.55
C SER A 113 3.62 -0.20 20.67
N ASN A 114 3.13 -0.80 21.77
CA ASN A 114 1.71 -0.98 22.08
C ASN A 114 1.16 0.10 23.03
N CYS A 115 1.98 1.03 23.52
CA CYS A 115 1.54 2.09 24.41
C CYS A 115 0.63 3.11 23.70
N ASP A 116 -0.32 3.65 24.45
CA ASP A 116 -1.10 4.80 24.02
C ASP A 116 -0.18 5.99 23.69
N ARG A 117 -0.54 6.69 22.62
CA ARG A 117 0.16 7.89 22.16
C ARG A 117 -0.60 9.14 22.57
N ILE A 118 0.15 10.12 23.06
CA ILE A 118 -0.37 11.43 23.44
C ILE A 118 0.22 12.46 22.48
N THR A 119 -0.64 13.27 21.88
CA THR A 119 -0.20 14.41 21.06
C THR A 119 0.05 15.60 21.96
N ILE A 120 1.25 16.16 21.88
CA ILE A 120 1.60 17.42 22.53
C ILE A 120 1.57 18.51 21.46
N SER A 121 0.73 19.53 21.68
CA SER A 121 0.65 20.77 20.92
C SER A 121 1.10 21.92 21.83
N ASN A 122 2.06 22.73 21.37
CA ASN A 122 2.80 23.77 22.10
C ASN A 122 3.97 23.23 22.93
N VAL A 123 5.17 23.49 22.40
CA VAL A 123 6.45 23.18 23.02
C VAL A 123 6.80 24.36 23.93
N ASN A 124 6.93 24.14 25.25
CA ASN A 124 7.32 25.19 26.19
C ASN A 124 8.74 25.70 25.90
N HIS A 125 9.09 26.91 26.39
CA HIS A 125 10.41 27.53 26.19
C HIS A 125 11.60 26.63 26.60
N GLU A 126 11.44 25.75 27.61
CA GLU A 126 12.48 24.80 28.02
C GLU A 126 12.81 23.73 26.96
N PHE A 127 11.90 23.44 26.04
CA PHE A 127 12.09 22.46 24.98
C PHE A 127 12.61 23.09 23.67
N GLU A 128 12.50 24.42 23.53
CA GLU A 128 13.13 25.14 22.42
C GLU A 128 14.67 25.02 22.49
N ASP A 129 15.26 25.06 23.68
CA ASP A 129 16.69 24.87 23.85
C ASP A 129 17.13 23.43 23.51
N VAL A 130 16.28 22.44 23.75
CA VAL A 130 16.50 21.04 23.34
C VAL A 130 16.48 20.92 21.82
N ILE A 131 15.52 21.58 21.16
CA ILE A 131 15.45 21.63 19.70
C ILE A 131 16.71 22.27 19.13
N LYS A 132 17.21 23.38 19.69
CA LYS A 132 18.45 24.03 19.25
C LYS A 132 19.66 23.08 19.30
N VAL A 133 19.81 22.29 20.36
CA VAL A 133 20.89 21.31 20.48
C VAL A 133 20.77 20.22 19.40
N ILE A 134 19.56 19.67 19.20
CA ILE A 134 19.31 18.65 18.18
C ILE A 134 19.57 19.20 16.77
N LEU A 135 19.20 20.46 16.51
CA LEU A 135 19.50 21.16 15.26
C LEU A 135 21.01 21.31 15.06
N SER A 136 21.74 21.78 16.08
CA SER A 136 23.19 21.90 16.03
C SER A 136 23.87 20.57 15.71
N ASP A 137 23.48 19.49 16.38
CA ASP A 137 24.03 18.15 16.13
C ASP A 137 23.78 17.66 14.70
N ALA A 138 22.62 17.96 14.13
CA ALA A 138 22.30 17.57 12.76
C ALA A 138 23.04 18.43 11.73
N HIS A 139 23.21 19.73 11.99
CA HIS A 139 24.05 20.62 11.18
C HIS A 139 25.49 20.11 11.14
N ASP A 140 26.09 19.85 12.31
CA ASP A 140 27.43 19.26 12.42
C ASP A 140 27.51 17.94 11.65
N PHE A 141 26.51 17.08 11.80
CA PHE A 141 26.43 15.80 11.11
C PHE A 141 26.45 15.92 9.58
N TYR A 142 25.76 16.90 8.99
CA TYR A 142 25.81 17.12 7.54
C TYR A 142 27.10 17.81 7.09
N ASN A 143 27.64 18.72 7.91
CA ASN A 143 28.88 19.43 7.61
C ASN A 143 30.11 18.50 7.58
N GLU A 144 30.14 17.49 8.45
CA GLU A 144 31.23 16.50 8.52
C GLU A 144 31.24 15.51 7.34
N ARG A 145 30.23 15.49 6.47
CA ARG A 145 30.06 14.45 5.44
C ARG A 145 30.48 14.91 4.05
N SER A 146 31.19 14.03 3.35
CA SER A 146 31.54 14.17 1.93
C SER A 146 30.40 13.78 1.00
N THR A 147 29.46 12.94 1.46
CA THR A 147 28.31 12.47 0.68
C THR A 147 27.03 12.58 1.48
N ILE A 148 25.97 13.10 0.85
CA ILE A 148 24.62 13.16 1.41
C ILE A 148 23.67 12.57 0.38
N THR A 149 23.25 11.34 0.62
CA THR A 149 22.15 10.75 -0.12
C THR A 149 20.85 11.16 0.55
N ALA A 150 19.75 11.02 -0.18
CA ALA A 150 18.49 11.35 0.43
C ALA A 150 18.07 10.25 1.42
N GLY A 151 18.48 8.98 1.23
CA GLY A 151 18.25 7.89 2.19
C GLY A 151 18.82 8.22 3.55
N LEU A 152 20.04 8.77 3.56
CA LEU A 152 20.68 9.31 4.75
C LEU A 152 19.84 10.42 5.40
N ALA A 153 19.44 11.44 4.62
CA ALA A 153 18.67 12.56 5.14
C ALA A 153 17.34 12.12 5.76
N HIS A 154 16.63 11.20 5.10
CA HIS A 154 15.37 10.65 5.60
C HIS A 154 15.53 9.92 6.94
N GLN A 155 16.51 9.01 7.03
CA GLN A 155 16.75 8.25 8.26
C GLN A 155 17.24 9.15 9.40
N GLN A 156 18.02 10.19 9.09
CA GLN A 156 18.43 11.21 10.05
C GLN A 156 17.24 11.97 10.63
N ILE A 157 16.33 12.46 9.77
CA ILE A 157 15.12 13.16 10.21
C ILE A 157 14.27 12.23 11.10
N LEU A 158 14.10 10.97 10.69
CA LEU A 158 13.35 9.97 11.45
C LEU A 158 13.98 9.71 12.82
N TYR A 159 15.30 9.56 12.88
CA TYR A 159 16.07 9.36 14.11
C TYR A 159 15.84 10.53 15.08
N SER A 160 16.16 11.75 14.66
CA SER A 160 16.15 12.92 15.53
C SER A 160 14.73 13.27 16.01
N ARG A 161 13.71 13.10 15.15
CA ARG A 161 12.30 13.24 15.57
C ARG A 161 11.88 12.19 16.60
N SER A 162 12.30 10.93 16.40
CA SER A 162 12.00 9.86 17.35
C SER A 162 12.71 10.10 18.68
N PHE A 163 13.97 10.53 18.63
CA PHE A 163 14.77 10.90 19.80
C PHE A 163 14.08 12.00 20.60
N PHE A 164 13.68 13.09 19.94
CA PHE A 164 12.96 14.18 20.59
C PHE A 164 11.61 13.73 21.18
N SER A 165 10.87 12.87 20.47
CA SER A 165 9.59 12.34 20.98
C SER A 165 9.77 11.48 22.24
N TYR A 166 10.82 10.64 22.30
CA TYR A 166 11.16 9.86 23.49
C TYR A 166 11.74 10.73 24.61
N PHE A 167 12.54 11.73 24.27
CA PHE A 167 13.00 12.73 25.22
C PHE A 167 11.82 13.41 25.92
N LEU A 168 10.81 13.85 25.16
CA LEU A 168 9.58 14.40 25.72
C LEU A 168 8.85 13.38 26.59
N ALA A 169 8.70 12.13 26.13
CA ALA A 169 8.02 11.08 26.90
C ALA A 169 8.67 10.83 28.27
N PHE A 170 9.99 10.69 28.31
CA PHE A 170 10.75 10.34 29.51
C PHE A 170 11.21 11.55 30.36
N SER A 171 10.97 12.77 29.88
CA SER A 171 11.14 14.01 30.65
C SER A 171 9.87 14.42 31.42
N ARG A 172 8.73 13.76 31.18
CA ARG A 172 7.46 14.10 31.83
C ARG A 172 7.47 13.81 33.33
N GLU A 173 6.86 14.72 34.09
CA GLU A 173 6.64 14.53 35.51
C GLU A 173 5.73 13.31 35.78
N GLY A 174 6.22 12.38 36.61
CA GLY A 174 5.48 11.15 36.95
C GLY A 174 5.60 10.01 35.94
N VAL A 175 6.51 10.10 34.97
CA VAL A 175 6.81 9.00 34.04
C VAL A 175 7.34 7.78 34.79
N VAL A 176 6.91 6.58 34.39
CA VAL A 176 7.45 5.32 34.92
C VAL A 176 8.61 4.88 34.03
N ARG A 177 9.78 4.68 34.64
CA ARG A 177 10.97 4.20 33.95
C ARG A 177 11.07 2.67 34.04
N PRO A 178 11.49 1.99 32.97
CA PRO A 178 11.75 0.57 33.03
C PRO A 178 13.02 0.29 33.83
N THR A 179 13.11 -0.90 34.41
CA THR A 179 14.32 -1.47 35.00
C THR A 179 15.36 -1.78 33.93
N ALA A 180 14.92 -2.24 32.76
CA ALA A 180 15.77 -2.48 31.60
C ALA A 180 14.98 -2.44 30.29
N LEU A 181 15.65 -2.11 29.19
CA LEU A 181 15.10 -2.14 27.84
C LEU A 181 15.66 -3.32 27.05
N VAL A 182 14.79 -4.16 26.48
CA VAL A 182 15.11 -5.25 25.55
C VAL A 182 14.84 -4.77 24.13
N GLN A 183 15.85 -4.83 23.27
CA GLN A 183 15.72 -4.48 21.86
C GLN A 183 16.32 -5.55 20.98
N ALA A 184 15.66 -5.80 19.85
CA ALA A 184 16.11 -6.77 18.86
C ALA A 184 16.56 -6.09 17.57
N ASN A 185 17.00 -4.83 17.60
CA ASN A 185 17.53 -4.11 16.44
C ASN A 185 18.39 -2.94 16.92
N ASP A 186 19.62 -2.87 16.44
CA ASP A 186 20.70 -1.99 16.89
C ASP A 186 20.99 -0.81 15.95
N HIS A 187 20.36 -0.75 14.77
CA HIS A 187 20.70 0.22 13.72
C HIS A 187 19.51 1.01 13.17
N SER A 188 18.26 0.60 13.41
CA SER A 188 17.09 1.33 12.90
C SER A 188 16.86 2.64 13.68
N PRO A 189 16.59 3.78 13.00
CA PRO A 189 16.52 5.09 13.65
C PRO A 189 15.66 5.18 14.91
N GLY A 190 14.43 4.66 14.85
CA GLY A 190 13.53 4.72 16.01
C GLY A 190 14.03 3.92 17.22
N ARG A 191 14.69 2.79 17.00
CA ARG A 191 15.21 1.93 18.08
C ARG A 191 16.50 2.48 18.65
N VAL A 192 17.40 2.97 17.78
CA VAL A 192 18.61 3.70 18.19
C VAL A 192 18.23 4.92 19.04
N ALA A 193 17.23 5.69 18.62
CA ALA A 193 16.73 6.83 19.39
C ALA A 193 16.29 6.44 20.82
N LEU A 194 15.47 5.39 20.96
CA LEU A 194 15.06 4.92 22.29
C LEU A 194 16.25 4.39 23.11
N SER A 195 17.18 3.66 22.48
CA SER A 195 18.41 3.15 23.11
C SER A 195 19.25 4.28 23.68
N MET A 196 19.46 5.37 22.92
CA MET A 196 20.25 6.52 23.37
C MET A 196 19.57 7.27 24.52
N ILE A 197 18.23 7.36 24.52
CA ILE A 197 17.48 7.90 25.65
C ILE A 197 17.66 7.03 26.90
N MET A 198 17.57 5.70 26.80
CA MET A 198 17.81 4.81 27.93
C MET A 198 19.23 4.91 28.47
N LYS A 199 20.23 4.99 27.57
CA LYS A 199 21.63 5.21 27.93
C LYS A 199 21.81 6.51 28.72
N GLY A 200 21.19 7.60 28.24
CA GLY A 200 21.16 8.89 28.93
C GLY A 200 20.50 8.85 30.31
N LEU A 201 19.52 7.97 30.50
CA LEU A 201 18.85 7.74 31.77
C LEU A 201 19.61 6.76 32.70
N GLY A 202 20.69 6.13 32.23
CA GLY A 202 21.40 5.09 32.96
C GLY A 202 20.59 3.79 33.11
N ILE A 203 19.64 3.54 32.19
CA ILE A 203 18.81 2.33 32.19
C ILE A 203 19.53 1.25 31.37
N PRO A 204 19.79 0.06 31.94
CA PRO A 204 20.41 -1.05 31.22
C PRO A 204 19.65 -1.45 29.96
N ARG A 205 20.41 -1.69 28.88
CA ARG A 205 19.90 -2.08 27.57
C ARG A 205 20.39 -3.49 27.25
N ILE A 206 19.46 -4.33 26.83
CA ILE A 206 19.65 -5.74 26.48
C ILE A 206 19.42 -5.86 24.97
N TYR A 207 20.47 -6.18 24.22
CA TYR A 207 20.38 -6.41 22.78
C TYR A 207 20.19 -7.89 22.46
N LEU A 208 19.27 -8.19 21.54
CA LEU A 208 19.05 -9.51 20.96
C LEU A 208 19.34 -9.46 19.47
N GLN A 209 20.29 -10.24 19.00
CA GLN A 209 20.61 -10.30 17.57
C GLN A 209 19.42 -10.84 16.76
N HIS A 210 18.96 -10.05 15.79
CA HIS A 210 17.84 -10.42 14.91
C HIS A 210 18.25 -10.79 13.48
N ALA A 211 19.45 -10.42 13.04
CA ALA A 211 20.01 -10.68 11.72
C ALA A 211 21.51 -10.97 11.83
N GLU A 212 22.11 -11.60 10.82
CA GLU A 212 23.55 -11.77 10.75
C GLU A 212 24.25 -10.43 10.53
N VAL A 213 25.41 -10.28 11.17
CA VAL A 213 26.12 -9.00 11.33
C VAL A 213 27.19 -8.88 10.26
N THR A 214 27.34 -7.69 9.69
CA THR A 214 28.43 -7.35 8.77
C THR A 214 29.24 -6.16 9.27
N SER A 215 30.39 -5.89 8.65
CA SER A 215 31.30 -4.80 9.03
C SER A 215 30.68 -3.39 8.99
N HIS A 216 29.51 -3.25 8.35
CA HIS A 216 28.74 -2.00 8.25
C HIS A 216 27.78 -1.77 9.43
N PHE A 217 27.62 -2.73 10.33
CA PHE A 217 26.80 -2.56 11.54
C PHE A 217 27.47 -1.57 12.53
N PRO A 218 26.68 -0.91 13.40
CA PRO A 218 27.24 -0.09 14.47
C PRO A 218 27.98 -0.95 15.52
N GLU A 219 28.81 -0.29 16.32
CA GLU A 219 29.46 -0.92 17.48
C GLU A 219 28.45 -1.53 18.45
N LEU A 220 28.85 -2.63 19.09
CA LEU A 220 28.07 -3.34 20.10
C LEU A 220 28.16 -2.60 21.46
N ASP A 221 27.41 -1.49 21.55
CA ASP A 221 27.29 -0.67 22.77
C ASP A 221 25.95 -0.93 23.47
N PHE A 222 25.92 -1.97 24.30
CA PHE A 222 24.82 -2.38 25.17
C PHE A 222 25.37 -2.95 26.48
N GLU A 223 24.60 -2.92 27.57
CA GLU A 223 25.05 -3.45 28.85
C GLU A 223 25.02 -4.99 28.86
N TYR A 224 24.05 -5.57 28.13
CA TYR A 224 23.95 -7.01 27.89
C TYR A 224 23.65 -7.26 26.41
N SER A 225 24.34 -8.20 25.78
CA SER A 225 24.10 -8.59 24.39
C SER A 225 23.99 -10.10 24.26
N VAL A 226 22.93 -10.57 23.60
CA VAL A 226 22.76 -11.97 23.23
C VAL A 226 22.95 -12.08 21.71
N LEU A 227 24.06 -12.70 21.34
CA LEU A 227 24.41 -13.03 19.96
C LEU A 227 24.08 -14.51 19.70
N ARG A 228 23.92 -14.86 18.43
CA ARG A 228 23.55 -16.23 18.03
C ARG A 228 24.75 -17.15 17.89
N ASN A 229 25.88 -16.56 17.52
CA ASN A 229 27.07 -17.29 17.12
C ASN A 229 28.34 -16.48 17.41
N ARG A 230 29.49 -17.18 17.48
CA ARG A 230 30.79 -16.57 17.77
C ARG A 230 31.29 -15.72 16.61
N GLN A 231 30.94 -16.08 15.37
CA GLN A 231 31.27 -15.27 14.21
C GLN A 231 30.70 -13.85 14.31
N SER A 232 29.47 -13.67 14.79
CA SER A 232 28.90 -12.34 15.02
C SER A 232 29.67 -11.57 16.09
N LEU A 233 30.16 -12.25 17.14
CA LEU A 233 31.02 -11.63 18.15
C LEU A 233 32.35 -11.17 17.54
N HIS A 234 33.01 -12.02 16.74
CA HIS A 234 34.23 -11.65 16.01
C HIS A 234 33.99 -10.45 15.09
N THR A 235 32.89 -10.44 14.34
CA THR A 235 32.53 -9.30 13.47
C THR A 235 32.36 -8.01 14.29
N TYR A 236 31.65 -8.05 15.42
CA TYR A 236 31.53 -6.87 16.28
C TYR A 236 32.87 -6.41 16.88
N GLN A 237 33.76 -7.34 17.25
CA GLN A 237 35.11 -7.01 17.74
C GLN A 237 35.97 -6.35 16.64
N MET A 238 35.80 -6.73 15.38
CA MET A 238 36.44 -6.06 14.25
C MET A 238 35.85 -4.67 13.97
N ILE A 239 34.55 -4.48 14.18
CA ILE A 239 33.85 -3.20 13.99
C ILE A 239 34.35 -2.14 14.99
N GLY A 240 34.59 -2.54 16.24
CA GLY A 240 35.05 -1.68 17.31
C GLY A 240 34.95 -2.33 18.71
N PRO A 241 35.17 -1.56 19.78
CA PRO A 241 35.14 -2.09 21.15
C PRO A 241 33.76 -2.65 21.52
N VAL A 242 33.72 -3.90 21.95
CA VAL A 242 32.52 -4.53 22.52
C VAL A 242 32.35 -4.07 23.96
N ARG A 243 31.19 -3.50 24.29
CA ARG A 243 30.85 -3.04 25.64
C ARG A 243 29.85 -3.98 26.30
N GLY A 244 29.89 -4.02 27.64
CA GLY A 244 28.99 -4.84 28.44
C GLY A 244 29.31 -6.33 28.38
N LYS A 245 28.35 -7.14 28.84
CA LYS A 245 28.46 -8.61 28.83
C LYS A 245 27.86 -9.17 27.55
N VAL A 246 28.57 -10.08 26.90
CA VAL A 246 28.08 -10.78 25.70
C VAL A 246 27.89 -12.25 26.01
N TYR A 247 26.78 -12.80 25.51
CA TYR A 247 26.43 -14.21 25.58
C TYR A 247 26.12 -14.72 24.18
N VAL A 248 26.62 -15.89 23.83
CA VAL A 248 26.36 -16.60 22.59
C VAL A 248 25.36 -17.71 22.88
N ILE A 249 24.10 -17.49 22.49
CA ILE A 249 23.00 -18.42 22.76
C ILE A 249 22.29 -18.73 21.43
N PRO A 250 22.26 -20.00 21.00
CA PRO A 250 21.65 -20.38 19.73
C PRO A 250 20.13 -20.19 19.78
N ARG A 251 19.55 -19.83 18.65
CA ARG A 251 18.08 -19.64 18.55
C ARG A 251 17.33 -20.97 18.54
N HIS A 252 17.94 -22.00 17.96
CA HIS A 252 17.35 -23.31 17.72
C HIS A 252 17.19 -24.11 19.02
N ARG A 253 16.15 -24.95 19.07
CA ARG A 253 15.89 -25.88 20.18
C ARG A 253 16.36 -27.29 19.86
N ASP A 254 16.25 -27.65 18.59
CA ASP A 254 16.51 -28.99 18.10
C ASP A 254 18.00 -29.19 17.92
N ALA A 255 18.43 -30.46 17.94
CA ALA A 255 19.83 -30.78 17.68
C ALA A 255 20.13 -30.56 16.19
N PHE A 256 21.35 -30.13 15.89
CA PHE A 256 21.86 -30.06 14.52
C PHE A 256 21.69 -31.41 13.81
N ALA A 257 20.92 -31.43 12.73
CA ALA A 257 20.55 -32.63 11.98
C ALA A 257 21.68 -33.12 11.04
N ARG A 258 22.84 -33.43 11.64
CA ARG A 258 24.09 -33.79 10.94
C ARG A 258 23.94 -35.01 10.02
N ASP A 259 23.16 -36.01 10.44
CA ASP A 259 23.05 -37.29 9.75
C ASP A 259 22.28 -37.13 8.43
N THR A 260 21.27 -36.25 8.40
CA THR A 260 20.51 -35.89 7.19
C THR A 260 21.36 -35.10 6.19
N LEU A 261 22.27 -34.25 6.68
CA LEU A 261 23.14 -33.43 5.84
C LEU A 261 24.14 -34.28 5.04
N SER A 262 24.61 -35.38 5.63
CA SER A 262 25.60 -36.30 5.03
C SER A 262 24.98 -37.38 4.14
N ARG A 263 23.65 -37.34 3.92
CA ARG A 263 22.93 -38.36 3.16
C ARG A 263 23.14 -38.22 1.64
N THR A 264 23.35 -39.36 0.96
CA THR A 264 23.38 -39.44 -0.51
C THR A 264 22.01 -39.23 -1.14
N ARG A 265 21.96 -38.46 -2.23
CA ARG A 265 20.76 -38.08 -2.98
C ARG A 265 21.02 -38.31 -4.47
N GLU A 266 20.28 -39.24 -5.09
CA GLU A 266 20.59 -39.72 -6.45
C GLU A 266 19.63 -39.16 -7.53
N GLN A 267 18.31 -39.35 -7.43
CA GLN A 267 17.34 -38.90 -8.45
C GLN A 267 15.99 -38.47 -7.84
N GLY A 268 15.22 -37.70 -8.62
CA GLY A 268 13.88 -37.23 -8.24
C GLY A 268 13.91 -36.18 -7.14
N ILE A 269 15.00 -35.42 -7.02
CA ILE A 269 15.23 -34.51 -5.89
C ILE A 269 14.46 -33.21 -6.07
N THR A 270 13.91 -32.68 -4.98
CA THR A 270 13.37 -31.33 -4.95
C THR A 270 14.53 -30.34 -4.81
N VAL A 271 14.59 -29.33 -5.68
CA VAL A 271 15.50 -28.18 -5.53
C VAL A 271 14.68 -26.96 -5.17
N THR A 272 15.02 -26.31 -4.06
CA THR A 272 14.36 -25.08 -3.61
C THR A 272 15.29 -23.89 -3.74
N ILE A 273 14.85 -22.87 -4.48
CA ILE A 273 15.57 -21.61 -4.67
C ILE A 273 15.20 -20.64 -3.55
N TYR A 274 16.21 -20.04 -2.92
CA TYR A 274 16.07 -19.08 -1.82
C TYR A 274 16.67 -17.71 -2.21
N PRO A 275 15.87 -16.83 -2.82
CA PRO A 275 16.29 -15.47 -3.12
C PRO A 275 16.36 -14.57 -1.87
N THR A 276 17.11 -13.46 -2.00
CA THR A 276 17.05 -12.34 -1.07
C THR A 276 15.84 -11.43 -1.36
N SER A 277 15.74 -10.29 -0.69
CA SER A 277 14.67 -9.31 -0.95
C SER A 277 14.78 -8.62 -2.30
N ARG A 278 15.93 -8.69 -2.97
CA ARG A 278 16.16 -8.18 -4.32
C ARG A 278 16.52 -9.37 -5.22
N ILE A 279 16.03 -9.35 -6.45
CA ILE A 279 16.19 -10.46 -7.39
C ILE A 279 16.46 -9.87 -8.76
N LEU A 280 17.47 -10.39 -9.46
CA LEU A 280 17.68 -10.16 -10.88
C LEU A 280 16.81 -11.17 -11.65
N ILE A 281 15.66 -10.71 -12.14
CA ILE A 281 14.58 -11.60 -12.62
C ILE A 281 14.97 -12.39 -13.87
N ASN A 282 15.72 -11.80 -14.80
CA ASN A 282 16.13 -12.47 -16.03
C ASN A 282 17.14 -13.59 -15.76
N GLU A 283 18.02 -13.35 -14.80
CA GLU A 283 19.06 -14.24 -14.31
C GLU A 283 18.41 -15.39 -13.53
N LEU A 284 17.40 -15.08 -12.69
CA LEU A 284 16.58 -16.11 -12.04
C LEU A 284 15.86 -17.01 -13.06
N ARG A 285 15.29 -16.44 -14.13
CA ARG A 285 14.67 -17.23 -15.22
C ARG A 285 15.68 -18.16 -15.89
N THR A 286 16.88 -17.65 -16.17
CA THR A 286 17.95 -18.43 -16.80
C THR A 286 18.41 -19.58 -15.88
N LEU A 287 18.52 -19.32 -14.59
CA LEU A 287 18.81 -20.32 -13.56
C LEU A 287 17.73 -21.40 -13.48
N ILE A 288 16.46 -21.02 -13.48
CA ILE A 288 15.33 -21.97 -13.50
C ILE A 288 15.40 -22.84 -14.76
N ALA A 289 15.61 -22.25 -15.93
CA ALA A 289 15.74 -23.00 -17.18
C ALA A 289 16.94 -23.97 -17.20
N ALA A 290 18.02 -23.65 -16.48
CA ALA A 290 19.15 -24.57 -16.31
C ALA A 290 18.79 -25.76 -15.40
N LEU A 291 18.09 -25.51 -14.29
CA LEU A 291 17.59 -26.57 -13.40
C LEU A 291 16.57 -27.49 -14.08
N GLU A 292 15.69 -26.94 -14.92
CA GLU A 292 14.69 -27.74 -15.66
C GLU A 292 15.32 -28.74 -16.64
N LYS A 293 16.57 -28.50 -17.08
CA LYS A 293 17.32 -29.41 -17.95
C LYS A 293 17.98 -30.57 -17.20
N ASN A 294 17.99 -30.52 -15.87
CA ASN A 294 18.68 -31.51 -15.04
C ASN A 294 17.81 -32.75 -14.82
N PRO A 295 18.19 -33.93 -15.36
CA PRO A 295 17.35 -35.13 -15.31
C PRO A 295 17.21 -35.71 -13.89
N ALA A 296 18.05 -35.32 -12.94
CA ALA A 296 17.99 -35.78 -11.56
C ALA A 296 17.02 -34.97 -10.68
N ILE A 297 16.52 -33.83 -11.17
CA ILE A 297 15.58 -32.96 -10.45
C ILE A 297 14.14 -33.40 -10.76
N GLY A 298 13.39 -33.76 -9.72
CA GLY A 298 11.96 -34.12 -9.85
C GLY A 298 11.01 -32.93 -9.68
N LYS A 299 11.45 -31.89 -8.95
CA LYS A 299 10.61 -30.75 -8.58
C LYS A 299 11.45 -29.51 -8.30
N ILE A 300 11.00 -28.35 -8.78
CA ILE A 300 11.64 -27.06 -8.48
C ILE A 300 10.66 -26.20 -7.67
N LEU A 301 11.15 -25.67 -6.56
CA LEU A 301 10.42 -24.74 -5.70
C LEU A 301 11.12 -23.39 -5.64
N LEU A 302 10.34 -22.31 -5.54
CA LEU A 302 10.87 -20.98 -5.24
C LEU A 302 10.29 -20.49 -3.91
N LYS A 303 11.15 -20.35 -2.90
CA LYS A 303 10.72 -19.85 -1.59
C LYS A 303 10.67 -18.32 -1.63
N GLN A 304 9.47 -17.76 -1.68
CA GLN A 304 9.25 -16.33 -1.80
C GLN A 304 9.82 -15.58 -0.57
N HIS A 305 10.61 -14.53 -0.82
CA HIS A 305 11.03 -13.64 0.25
C HIS A 305 9.88 -12.65 0.58
N PRO A 306 9.51 -12.42 1.85
CA PRO A 306 8.42 -11.51 2.21
C PRO A 306 8.56 -10.07 1.68
N GLY A 307 9.80 -9.64 1.42
CA GLY A 307 10.12 -8.35 0.80
C GLY A 307 10.08 -8.33 -0.73
N ALA A 308 10.11 -9.50 -1.39
CA ALA A 308 10.14 -9.65 -2.85
C ALA A 308 8.80 -10.11 -3.45
N VAL A 309 7.74 -10.23 -2.63
CA VAL A 309 6.44 -10.83 -3.02
C VAL A 309 5.89 -10.25 -4.33
N ARG A 310 5.92 -8.92 -4.46
CA ARG A 310 5.35 -8.22 -5.63
C ARG A 310 6.17 -8.32 -6.92
N LEU A 311 7.44 -8.70 -6.85
CA LEU A 311 8.32 -8.84 -8.03
C LEU A 311 8.18 -10.23 -8.69
N LEU A 312 7.74 -11.21 -7.90
CA LEU A 312 7.61 -12.60 -8.32
C LEU A 312 6.17 -12.96 -8.73
N ASP A 313 5.17 -12.20 -8.26
CA ASP A 313 3.79 -12.36 -8.71
C ASP A 313 3.71 -12.04 -10.22
N ASN A 314 3.35 -13.06 -11.02
CA ASN A 314 3.17 -13.07 -12.48
C ASN A 314 4.44 -13.20 -13.34
N SER A 315 5.66 -13.07 -12.78
CA SER A 315 6.90 -13.11 -13.59
C SER A 315 7.43 -14.52 -13.88
N LEU A 316 6.82 -15.57 -13.33
CA LEU A 316 7.28 -16.97 -13.49
C LEU A 316 6.18 -17.94 -13.97
N GLU A 317 5.04 -17.43 -14.44
CA GLU A 317 3.86 -18.23 -14.87
C GLU A 317 4.18 -19.27 -15.97
N SER A 318 5.25 -19.07 -16.74
CA SER A 318 5.68 -19.98 -17.82
C SER A 318 6.71 -21.04 -17.39
N SER A 319 7.09 -21.10 -16.12
CA SER A 319 8.09 -22.05 -15.60
C SER A 319 7.44 -23.15 -14.75
N ASN A 320 8.02 -24.35 -14.72
CA ASN A 320 7.48 -25.49 -13.95
C ASN A 320 7.85 -25.39 -12.45
N VAL A 321 7.86 -24.17 -11.91
CA VAL A 321 8.33 -23.85 -10.55
C VAL A 321 7.14 -23.53 -9.65
N ALA A 322 7.00 -24.26 -8.54
CA ALA A 322 5.99 -23.93 -7.55
C ALA A 322 6.52 -22.91 -6.52
N VAL A 323 5.78 -21.83 -6.31
CA VAL A 323 6.14 -20.78 -5.34
C VAL A 323 5.61 -21.16 -3.95
N VAL A 324 6.48 -21.10 -2.95
CA VAL A 324 6.15 -21.44 -1.55
C VAL A 324 6.52 -20.29 -0.61
N THR A 325 5.80 -20.14 0.50
CA THR A 325 6.03 -19.07 1.49
C THR A 325 6.98 -19.47 2.61
N ASP A 326 6.95 -20.74 2.99
CA ASP A 326 7.70 -21.30 4.11
C ASP A 326 8.82 -22.23 3.60
N ILE A 327 9.78 -22.54 4.48
CA ILE A 327 10.80 -23.54 4.18
C ILE A 327 10.08 -24.89 4.02
N PRO A 328 10.20 -25.58 2.86
CA PRO A 328 9.56 -26.88 2.65
C PRO A 328 9.97 -27.87 3.75
N THR A 329 9.00 -28.67 4.19
CA THR A 329 9.22 -29.74 5.15
C THR A 329 9.76 -31.02 4.51
N GLU A 330 9.60 -31.16 3.19
CA GLU A 330 10.19 -32.26 2.41
C GLU A 330 11.72 -32.10 2.31
N ASP A 331 12.45 -33.23 2.20
CA ASP A 331 13.89 -33.20 1.94
C ASP A 331 14.15 -32.59 0.56
N HIS A 332 15.10 -31.67 0.50
CA HIS A 332 15.41 -30.91 -0.72
C HIS A 332 16.84 -30.41 -0.68
N ILE A 333 17.32 -29.95 -1.83
CA ILE A 333 18.57 -29.19 -1.94
C ILE A 333 18.23 -27.72 -2.02
N ALA A 334 18.92 -26.90 -1.23
CA ALA A 334 18.73 -25.46 -1.25
C ALA A 334 19.74 -24.79 -2.18
N LEU A 335 19.24 -24.04 -3.16
CA LEU A 335 20.04 -23.15 -4.00
C LEU A 335 19.82 -21.70 -3.53
N VAL A 336 20.86 -21.10 -2.96
CA VAL A 336 20.73 -19.85 -2.19
C VAL A 336 21.58 -18.74 -2.81
N GLY A 337 21.03 -17.52 -2.89
CA GLY A 337 21.79 -16.32 -3.23
C GLY A 337 22.62 -15.80 -2.04
N ASN A 338 22.58 -14.49 -1.79
CA ASN A 338 23.24 -13.85 -0.65
C ASN A 338 22.35 -13.79 0.60
N SER A 339 21.78 -14.93 1.00
CA SER A 339 20.86 -15.00 2.14
C SER A 339 21.50 -15.68 3.34
N SER A 340 21.26 -15.14 4.55
CA SER A 340 21.69 -15.77 5.81
C SER A 340 20.88 -17.01 6.20
N VAL A 341 19.84 -17.36 5.43
CA VAL A 341 19.02 -18.56 5.65
C VAL A 341 19.85 -19.86 5.58
N VAL A 342 21.04 -19.80 4.97
CA VAL A 342 22.03 -20.89 4.89
C VAL A 342 22.19 -21.61 6.23
N ILE A 343 22.40 -20.87 7.33
CA ILE A 343 22.63 -21.48 8.65
C ILE A 343 21.40 -22.23 9.17
N GLU A 344 20.20 -21.67 8.97
CA GLU A 344 18.94 -22.32 9.36
C GLU A 344 18.66 -23.59 8.52
N LEU A 345 19.07 -23.60 7.26
CA LEU A 345 18.95 -24.77 6.38
C LEU A 345 19.93 -25.87 6.76
N LEU A 346 21.22 -25.52 6.94
CA LEU A 346 22.24 -26.46 7.41
C LEU A 346 21.86 -27.07 8.75
N HIS A 347 21.34 -26.27 9.69
CA HIS A 347 20.87 -26.76 10.99
C HIS A 347 19.82 -27.87 10.87
N ARG A 348 18.91 -27.73 9.90
CA ARG A 348 17.84 -28.71 9.59
C ARG A 348 18.34 -29.89 8.75
N GLY A 349 19.62 -29.94 8.41
CA GLY A 349 20.21 -31.00 7.61
C GLY A 349 19.92 -30.88 6.11
N ILE A 350 19.53 -29.69 5.65
CA ILE A 350 19.29 -29.38 4.23
C ILE A 350 20.63 -28.96 3.60
N PRO A 351 21.14 -29.65 2.57
CA PRO A 351 22.37 -29.27 1.89
C PRO A 351 22.20 -27.97 1.10
N VAL A 352 23.20 -27.09 1.16
CA VAL A 352 23.12 -25.71 0.64
C VAL A 352 24.21 -25.41 -0.38
N TYR A 353 23.79 -25.05 -1.58
CA TYR A 353 24.66 -24.61 -2.66
C TYR A 353 24.37 -23.16 -2.99
N GLN A 354 25.40 -22.38 -3.29
CA GLN A 354 25.24 -20.96 -3.56
C GLN A 354 25.50 -20.59 -5.01
N ASN A 355 24.53 -19.92 -5.61
CA ASN A 355 24.67 -19.24 -6.89
C ASN A 355 24.34 -17.76 -6.67
N PHE A 356 25.27 -16.88 -7.01
CA PHE A 356 25.16 -15.44 -6.75
C PHE A 356 24.66 -14.65 -7.97
N GLU A 357 24.49 -15.30 -9.13
CA GLU A 357 24.24 -14.62 -10.41
C GLU A 357 22.84 -14.00 -10.49
N PHE A 358 21.88 -14.50 -9.73
CA PHE A 358 20.51 -13.97 -9.67
C PHE A 358 20.27 -12.98 -8.52
N ASP A 359 21.33 -12.63 -7.78
CA ASP A 359 21.30 -11.76 -6.61
C ASP A 359 22.14 -10.49 -6.86
N PRO A 360 21.57 -9.28 -6.71
CA PRO A 360 22.33 -8.05 -6.97
C PRO A 360 23.31 -7.68 -5.85
N VAL A 361 23.37 -8.44 -4.75
CA VAL A 361 24.35 -8.25 -3.68
C VAL A 361 25.69 -8.89 -4.07
N ASP A 362 26.81 -8.30 -3.63
CA ASP A 362 28.16 -8.84 -3.85
C ASP A 362 28.26 -10.32 -3.48
N ALA A 363 28.95 -11.09 -4.32
CA ALA A 363 29.06 -12.54 -4.16
C ALA A 363 29.72 -12.92 -2.83
N ASP A 364 29.16 -13.95 -2.19
CA ASP A 364 29.59 -14.47 -0.89
C ASP A 364 29.64 -13.40 0.21
N TYR A 365 28.61 -12.55 0.26
CA TYR A 365 28.48 -11.43 1.19
C TYR A 365 28.75 -11.80 2.67
N TYR A 366 28.36 -13.01 3.08
CA TYR A 366 28.57 -13.52 4.44
C TYR A 366 29.85 -14.37 4.59
N GLY A 367 30.52 -14.74 3.50
CA GLY A 367 31.73 -15.55 3.52
C GLY A 367 31.51 -17.05 3.75
N PHE A 368 30.31 -17.59 3.50
CA PHE A 368 30.01 -19.02 3.73
C PHE A 368 30.78 -19.93 2.77
N VAL A 369 30.96 -19.51 1.52
CA VAL A 369 31.77 -20.29 0.56
C VAL A 369 33.25 -20.14 0.90
N LYS A 370 33.72 -18.92 1.18
CA LYS A 370 35.11 -18.64 1.57
C LYS A 370 35.55 -19.40 2.82
N THR A 371 34.65 -19.62 3.77
CA THR A 371 34.91 -20.39 5.00
C THR A 371 34.79 -21.91 4.80
N GLY A 372 34.42 -22.36 3.60
CA GLY A 372 34.24 -23.79 3.29
C GLY A 372 32.97 -24.40 3.90
N LEU A 373 32.03 -23.56 4.36
CA LEU A 373 30.78 -24.03 4.96
C LEU A 373 29.78 -24.52 3.90
N THR A 374 29.73 -23.83 2.76
CA THR A 374 28.91 -24.16 1.59
C THR A 374 29.78 -24.27 0.33
N LYS A 375 29.20 -24.78 -0.76
CA LYS A 375 29.84 -24.83 -2.08
C LYS A 375 29.21 -23.80 -3.01
N LYS A 376 30.03 -23.12 -3.81
CA LYS A 376 29.55 -22.32 -4.94
C LYS A 376 29.23 -23.23 -6.12
N VAL A 377 28.14 -22.95 -6.83
CA VAL A 377 27.76 -23.62 -8.08
C VAL A 377 27.56 -22.57 -9.17
N ALA A 378 28.16 -22.78 -10.34
CA ALA A 378 27.99 -21.89 -11.49
C ALA A 378 26.70 -22.25 -12.24
N LEU A 379 26.12 -21.26 -12.94
CA LEU A 379 24.88 -21.45 -13.71
C LEU A 379 24.95 -22.64 -14.70
N GLN A 380 26.09 -22.81 -15.36
CA GLN A 380 26.33 -23.87 -16.35
C GLN A 380 26.27 -25.29 -15.73
N ASP A 381 26.64 -25.43 -14.45
CA ASP A 381 26.70 -26.73 -13.77
C ASP A 381 25.31 -27.19 -13.29
N LEU A 382 24.32 -26.29 -13.24
CA LEU A 382 22.98 -26.59 -12.73
C LEU A 382 22.19 -27.59 -13.59
N SER A 383 22.59 -27.75 -14.86
CA SER A 383 22.00 -28.71 -15.79
C SER A 383 22.44 -30.16 -15.55
N GLU A 384 23.44 -30.38 -14.68
CA GLU A 384 23.92 -31.69 -14.25
C GLU A 384 23.83 -31.82 -12.71
N VAL A 385 24.08 -33.01 -12.16
CA VAL A 385 24.09 -33.21 -10.70
C VAL A 385 25.19 -32.35 -10.07
N PHE A 386 24.80 -31.27 -9.40
CA PHE A 386 25.73 -30.30 -8.79
C PHE A 386 25.89 -30.49 -7.28
N TRP A 387 25.31 -31.55 -6.72
CA TRP A 387 25.30 -31.81 -5.29
C TRP A 387 26.01 -33.11 -4.93
N ASP A 388 26.69 -33.08 -3.78
CA ASP A 388 27.29 -34.24 -3.13
C ASP A 388 26.85 -34.31 -1.65
N PRO A 389 26.96 -35.49 -1.02
CA PRO A 389 26.94 -35.59 0.44
C PRO A 389 27.94 -34.63 1.08
N TYR A 390 27.52 -33.96 2.14
CA TYR A 390 28.44 -33.11 2.90
C TYR A 390 29.47 -33.97 3.66
N HIS A 391 30.75 -33.68 3.45
CA HIS A 391 31.84 -34.27 4.24
C HIS A 391 32.03 -33.48 5.54
N LEU A 392 31.38 -33.93 6.62
CA LEU A 392 31.43 -33.32 7.94
C LEU A 392 32.74 -33.65 8.69
N SER A 393 33.87 -33.21 8.12
CA SER A 393 35.19 -33.30 8.78
C SER A 393 35.20 -32.50 10.09
N GLU A 394 36.15 -32.79 10.98
CA GLU A 394 36.33 -31.98 12.20
C GLU A 394 36.53 -30.49 11.90
N ASN A 395 37.20 -30.15 10.80
CA ASN A 395 37.41 -28.77 10.39
C ASN A 395 36.11 -28.09 9.96
N TRP A 396 35.25 -28.81 9.22
CA TRP A 396 33.93 -28.30 8.84
C TRP A 396 33.04 -28.10 10.07
N LEU A 397 33.03 -29.06 11.00
CA LEU A 397 32.25 -28.94 12.24
C LEU A 397 32.72 -27.78 13.12
N LYS A 398 34.03 -27.55 13.21
CA LYS A 398 34.59 -26.37 13.89
C LYS A 398 34.15 -25.08 13.21
N ALA A 399 34.23 -25.00 11.87
CA ALA A 399 33.78 -23.83 11.12
C ALA A 399 32.27 -23.59 11.29
N TYR A 400 31.45 -24.65 11.26
CA TYR A 400 30.00 -24.54 11.48
C TYR A 400 29.65 -24.10 12.90
N ALA A 401 30.36 -24.58 13.93
CA ALA A 401 30.14 -24.18 15.31
C ALA A 401 30.37 -22.67 15.57
N GLU A 402 31.21 -22.03 14.76
CA GLU A 402 31.38 -20.57 14.79
C GLU A 402 30.13 -19.81 14.31
N TRP A 403 29.31 -20.43 13.45
CA TRP A 403 28.09 -19.86 12.86
C TRP A 403 26.78 -20.36 13.50
N ASP A 404 26.80 -21.55 14.10
CA ASP A 404 25.72 -22.11 14.90
C ASP A 404 26.26 -22.75 16.18
N SER A 405 26.13 -22.02 17.27
CA SER A 405 26.62 -22.44 18.59
C SER A 405 25.90 -23.68 19.14
N SER A 406 24.78 -24.13 18.56
CA SER A 406 24.14 -25.39 18.97
C SER A 406 25.03 -26.62 18.72
N ALA A 407 26.05 -26.51 17.86
CA ALA A 407 27.05 -27.55 17.64
C ALA A 407 28.10 -27.66 18.77
N ASP A 408 28.17 -26.68 19.68
CA ASP A 408 29.11 -26.63 20.80
C ASP A 408 28.35 -26.49 22.14
N PRO A 409 28.38 -27.49 23.06
CA PRO A 409 27.57 -27.47 24.29
C PRO A 409 27.93 -26.34 25.28
N THR A 410 29.02 -25.59 25.05
CA THR A 410 29.42 -24.46 25.90
C THR A 410 28.35 -23.36 26.00
N TYR A 411 27.48 -23.21 24.99
CA TYR A 411 26.39 -22.22 25.03
C TYR A 411 25.44 -22.43 26.23
N MET A 412 25.32 -23.67 26.74
CA MET A 412 24.43 -23.98 27.86
C MET A 412 24.88 -23.26 29.13
N LYS A 413 26.20 -23.13 29.35
CA LYS A 413 26.76 -22.40 30.48
C LYS A 413 26.48 -20.90 30.35
N GLU A 414 26.75 -20.32 29.18
CA GLU A 414 26.47 -18.91 28.90
C GLU A 414 24.98 -18.58 29.04
N GLN A 415 24.10 -19.50 28.65
CA GLN A 415 22.65 -19.36 28.83
C GLN A 415 22.27 -19.31 30.32
N VAL A 416 22.85 -20.17 31.16
CA VAL A 416 22.59 -20.16 32.62
C VAL A 416 23.06 -18.83 33.22
N GLU A 417 24.28 -18.40 32.90
CA GLU A 417 24.84 -17.13 33.39
C GLU A 417 23.98 -15.93 32.96
N PHE A 418 23.53 -15.89 31.71
CA PHE A 418 22.63 -14.86 31.22
C PHE A 418 21.31 -14.83 32.01
N VAL A 419 20.69 -15.99 32.22
CA VAL A 419 19.43 -16.09 32.96
C VAL A 419 19.58 -15.63 34.40
N GLU A 420 20.68 -15.98 35.07
CA GLU A 420 20.97 -15.51 36.43
C GLU A 420 21.13 -13.99 36.51
N GLU A 421 21.83 -13.41 35.53
CA GLU A 421 22.04 -11.96 35.42
C GLU A 421 20.74 -11.20 35.17
N ILE A 422 19.92 -11.68 34.23
CA ILE A 422 18.61 -11.08 33.95
C ILE A 422 17.65 -11.27 35.13
N ALA A 423 17.70 -12.41 35.82
CA ALA A 423 16.91 -12.64 37.03
C ALA A 423 17.34 -11.70 38.17
N ARG A 424 18.64 -11.43 38.31
CA ARG A 424 19.16 -10.42 39.25
C ARG A 424 18.67 -9.03 38.89
N LEU A 425 18.79 -8.63 37.63
CA LEU A 425 18.31 -7.35 37.13
C LEU A 425 16.80 -7.17 37.33
N ALA A 426 16.00 -8.23 37.17
CA ALA A 426 14.56 -8.20 37.43
C ALA A 426 14.21 -8.07 38.93
N ARG A 427 15.07 -8.57 39.84
CA ARG A 427 14.91 -8.45 41.30
C ARG A 427 15.37 -7.09 41.82
N GLU A 428 16.36 -6.49 41.17
CA GLU A 428 16.83 -5.14 41.43
C GLU A 428 15.78 -4.12 40.96
N VAL A 429 14.74 -3.91 41.76
CA VAL A 429 13.86 -2.76 41.60
C VAL A 429 14.74 -1.50 41.71
N PRO A 430 14.79 -0.61 40.70
CA PRO A 430 15.48 0.66 40.87
C PRO A 430 14.82 1.40 42.03
N SER A 431 15.59 1.69 43.08
CA SER A 431 15.20 2.50 44.23
C SER A 431 14.90 3.96 43.87
N SER A 432 14.78 4.31 42.58
CA SER A 432 14.36 5.62 42.12
C SER A 432 12.83 5.76 42.09
N ALA A 433 12.15 5.46 43.20
CA ALA A 433 11.12 6.37 43.64
C ALA A 433 11.86 7.60 44.14
N VAL A 434 11.98 8.64 43.31
CA VAL A 434 12.64 9.89 43.67
C VAL A 434 12.16 10.32 45.06
N PRO A 435 13.05 10.43 46.07
CA PRO A 435 12.69 11.01 47.35
C PRO A 435 12.28 12.46 47.10
N LEU A 436 11.07 12.83 47.49
CA LEU A 436 10.63 14.23 47.55
C LEU A 436 11.71 15.04 48.27
N VAL A 437 12.37 15.94 47.53
CA VAL A 437 13.36 16.87 48.04
C VAL A 437 12.73 17.63 49.22
N ARG A 438 13.35 17.45 50.39
CA ARG A 438 12.95 18.06 51.66
C ARG A 438 13.52 19.47 51.72
N SER A 439 12.64 20.47 51.69
CA SER A 439 12.93 21.78 52.25
C SER A 439 11.67 22.30 52.92
N GLY A 440 11.67 22.34 54.25
CA GLY A 440 10.59 23.02 54.97
C GLY A 440 10.86 23.15 56.47
N THR A 441 10.67 24.37 56.96
CA THR A 441 10.89 24.84 58.34
C THR A 441 9.97 24.17 59.38
N LYS A 442 10.24 24.33 60.68
CA LYS A 442 9.41 23.76 61.79
C LYS A 442 7.92 24.12 61.67
N ALA A 443 7.58 25.28 61.11
CA ALA A 443 6.20 25.70 60.83
C ALA A 443 5.54 24.91 59.69
N GLU A 444 6.32 24.47 58.69
CA GLU A 444 5.86 23.62 57.58
C GLU A 444 5.73 22.15 58.00
N ARG A 445 6.55 21.67 58.95
CA ARG A 445 6.37 20.37 59.61
C ARG A 445 5.05 20.29 60.39
N LEU A 446 4.69 21.36 61.10
CA LEU A 446 3.40 21.44 61.80
C LEU A 446 2.24 21.50 60.80
N ARG A 447 2.35 22.30 59.73
CA ARG A 447 1.34 22.33 58.64
C ARG A 447 1.24 21.00 57.89
N ALA A 448 2.32 20.25 57.71
CA ALA A 448 2.32 18.94 57.07
C ALA A 448 1.76 17.84 57.97
N GLN A 449 2.01 17.89 59.28
CA GLN A 449 1.39 16.98 60.26
C GLN A 449 -0.11 17.29 60.44
N VAL A 450 -0.50 18.56 60.45
CA VAL A 450 -1.90 18.99 60.45
C VAL A 450 -2.57 18.59 59.13
N ARG A 451 -1.98 18.87 57.97
CA ARG A 451 -2.48 18.36 56.67
C ARG A 451 -2.54 16.83 56.63
N GLY A 452 -1.59 16.12 57.22
CA GLY A 452 -1.58 14.66 57.29
C GLY A 452 -2.62 14.08 58.24
N ARG A 453 -2.96 14.77 59.34
CA ARG A 453 -4.06 14.41 60.24
C ARG A 453 -5.42 14.77 59.64
N VAL A 454 -5.54 15.96 59.05
CA VAL A 454 -6.74 16.38 58.30
C VAL A 454 -7.00 15.46 57.12
N LYS A 455 -5.98 15.08 56.33
CA LYS A 455 -6.12 14.18 55.17
C LYS A 455 -6.49 12.76 55.58
N ARG A 456 -5.95 12.24 56.70
CA ARG A 456 -6.36 10.94 57.27
C ARG A 456 -7.76 10.98 57.89
N GLY A 457 -8.13 12.10 58.52
CA GLY A 457 -9.48 12.35 59.00
C GLY A 457 -10.49 12.42 57.86
N LEU A 458 -10.14 13.13 56.78
CA LEU A 458 -10.95 13.26 55.56
C LEU A 458 -11.13 11.88 54.89
N ILE A 459 -10.07 11.08 54.78
CA ILE A 459 -10.15 9.71 54.24
C ILE A 459 -11.02 8.81 55.12
N LYS A 460 -10.93 8.89 56.45
CA LYS A 460 -11.83 8.16 57.36
C LYS A 460 -13.28 8.59 57.18
N LEU A 461 -13.54 9.89 57.04
CA LEU A 461 -14.88 10.45 56.87
C LEU A 461 -15.49 10.08 55.50
N ILE A 462 -14.66 10.10 54.45
CA ILE A 462 -14.99 9.66 53.09
C ILE A 462 -15.27 8.16 53.02
N ASN A 463 -14.47 7.33 53.71
CA ASN A 463 -14.69 5.89 53.77
C ASN A 463 -15.89 5.52 54.67
N ALA A 464 -16.23 6.33 55.67
CA ALA A 464 -17.42 6.15 56.50
C ALA A 464 -18.73 6.43 55.73
N ASN A 465 -18.69 7.30 54.71
CA ASN A 465 -19.85 7.61 53.87
C ASN A 465 -19.49 7.67 52.36
N PRO A 466 -19.13 6.54 51.73
CA PRO A 466 -18.60 6.51 50.37
C PRO A 466 -19.58 7.01 49.30
N LYS A 467 -20.89 6.79 49.52
CA LYS A 467 -21.95 7.11 48.54
C LYS A 467 -22.20 8.61 48.40
N THR A 468 -22.19 9.36 49.50
CA THR A 468 -22.39 10.81 49.49
C THR A 468 -21.13 11.55 49.03
N SER A 469 -19.95 11.10 49.43
CA SER A 469 -18.67 11.62 48.93
C SER A 469 -18.46 11.37 47.42
N ALA A 470 -18.93 10.23 46.90
CA ALA A 470 -18.93 9.95 45.47
C ALA A 470 -19.82 10.90 44.67
N ARG A 471 -20.99 11.30 45.19
CA ARG A 471 -21.86 12.28 44.51
C ARG A 471 -21.20 13.66 44.38
N ALA A 472 -20.59 14.16 45.46
CA ALA A 472 -19.87 15.44 45.43
C ALA A 472 -18.65 15.41 44.49
N ALA A 473 -17.85 14.34 44.53
CA ALA A 473 -16.70 14.16 43.65
C ALA A 473 -17.09 14.05 42.16
N ASN A 474 -18.16 13.31 41.85
CA ASN A 474 -18.67 13.21 40.47
C ASN A 474 -19.22 14.56 39.96
N LEU A 475 -19.80 15.38 40.82
CA LEU A 475 -20.33 16.71 40.45
C LEU A 475 -19.20 17.71 40.13
N ILE A 476 -18.13 17.70 40.93
CA ILE A 476 -16.92 18.51 40.68
C ILE A 476 -16.22 18.07 39.39
N LEU A 477 -16.06 16.75 39.17
CA LEU A 477 -15.41 16.19 37.97
C LEU A 477 -16.23 16.39 36.69
N ASN A 478 -17.56 16.36 36.77
CA ASN A 478 -18.43 16.64 35.62
C ASN A 478 -18.43 18.13 35.23
N ASN A 479 -18.34 19.05 36.20
CA ASN A 479 -18.24 20.48 35.91
C ASN A 479 -16.86 20.89 35.37
N ALA A 480 -15.79 20.18 35.73
CA ALA A 480 -14.44 20.42 35.22
C ALA A 480 -14.28 20.13 33.71
N ASN A 481 -15.19 19.36 33.10
CA ASN A 481 -15.18 19.08 31.66
C ASN A 481 -15.53 20.29 30.77
N ARG A 482 -16.11 21.36 31.33
CA ARG A 482 -16.47 22.56 30.55
C ARG A 482 -15.28 23.51 30.29
N THR A 483 -14.14 23.29 30.93
CA THR A 483 -12.91 24.09 30.76
C THR A 483 -11.72 23.17 30.44
N ALA A 484 -11.68 22.68 29.19
CA ALA A 484 -10.79 21.62 28.75
C ALA A 484 -9.44 22.13 28.22
N ASN A 485 -8.37 21.83 28.97
CA ASN A 485 -7.12 21.18 28.52
C ASN A 485 -6.05 21.24 29.62
N PHE A 486 -6.09 22.26 30.49
CA PHE A 486 -5.17 22.40 31.62
C PHE A 486 -5.60 21.57 32.86
N LEU A 487 -6.91 21.36 33.04
CA LEU A 487 -7.46 20.66 34.21
C LEU A 487 -7.56 19.14 34.06
N SER A 488 -7.49 18.59 32.84
CA SER A 488 -7.64 17.13 32.61
C SER A 488 -6.53 16.31 33.30
N VAL A 489 -5.29 16.84 33.32
CA VAL A 489 -4.15 16.22 34.00
C VAL A 489 -4.33 16.24 35.52
N GLN A 490 -4.84 17.34 36.09
CA GLN A 490 -5.09 17.47 37.53
C GLN A 490 -6.32 16.68 37.99
N ALA A 491 -7.37 16.64 37.18
CA ALA A 491 -8.57 15.83 37.42
C ALA A 491 -8.24 14.34 37.38
N TYR A 492 -7.37 13.90 36.46
CA TYR A 492 -6.86 12.53 36.40
C TYR A 492 -6.01 12.18 37.63
N ARG A 493 -5.13 13.08 38.07
CA ARG A 493 -4.32 12.92 39.30
C ARG A 493 -5.19 12.82 40.56
N ALA A 494 -6.23 13.66 40.69
CA ALA A 494 -7.15 13.67 41.83
C ALA A 494 -8.06 12.43 41.89
N ALA A 495 -8.65 12.03 40.76
CA ALA A 495 -9.51 10.85 40.68
C ALA A 495 -8.72 9.55 40.95
N ARG A 496 -7.47 9.47 40.47
CA ARG A 496 -6.60 8.31 40.71
C ARG A 496 -6.13 8.23 42.18
N TYR A 497 -5.81 9.37 42.80
CA TYR A 497 -5.48 9.44 44.24
C TYR A 497 -6.62 8.91 45.12
N LEU A 498 -7.87 9.32 44.82
CA LEU A 498 -9.06 8.83 45.50
C LEU A 498 -9.26 7.33 45.27
N SER A 499 -9.18 6.85 44.03
CA SER A 499 -9.39 5.42 43.72
C SER A 499 -8.37 4.46 44.38
N LEU A 500 -7.17 4.94 44.69
CA LEU A 500 -6.10 4.14 45.29
C LEU A 500 -6.13 4.15 46.82
N HIS A 501 -6.82 5.12 47.45
CA HIS A 501 -6.75 5.34 48.91
C HIS A 501 -8.14 5.37 49.57
N THR A 502 -9.23 5.26 48.80
CA THR A 502 -10.60 5.18 49.29
C THR A 502 -11.39 4.10 48.53
N ALA A 503 -12.45 3.56 49.13
CA ALA A 503 -13.34 2.58 48.48
C ALA A 503 -14.37 3.25 47.55
N MET A 504 -14.12 4.48 47.10
CA MET A 504 -15.07 5.26 46.31
C MET A 504 -15.14 4.80 44.85
N GLU A 505 -16.35 4.63 44.34
CA GLU A 505 -16.61 4.37 42.92
C GLU A 505 -16.92 5.69 42.18
N ILE A 506 -15.96 6.19 41.39
CA ILE A 506 -16.08 7.44 40.62
C ILE A 506 -16.62 7.10 39.22
N LYS A 507 -17.73 7.72 38.80
CA LYS A 507 -18.50 7.37 37.59
C LYS A 507 -18.46 8.45 36.49
N ALA A 508 -17.62 9.47 36.63
CA ALA A 508 -17.52 10.56 35.65
C ALA A 508 -17.13 10.07 34.23
N PRO A 509 -17.77 10.56 33.14
CA PRO A 509 -17.59 10.06 31.77
C PRO A 509 -16.15 10.15 31.24
N ALA A 510 -15.40 11.19 31.63
CA ALA A 510 -13.99 11.38 31.24
C ALA A 510 -13.09 10.23 31.71
N TRP A 511 -13.48 9.51 32.76
CA TRP A 511 -12.71 8.39 33.32
C TRP A 511 -13.17 7.02 32.77
N GLN A 512 -14.46 6.85 32.46
CA GLN A 512 -14.95 5.61 31.85
C GLN A 512 -14.42 5.40 30.41
N GLY A 513 -14.06 6.48 29.71
CA GLY A 513 -13.43 6.39 28.38
C GLY A 513 -12.08 5.65 28.36
N ALA A 514 -11.32 5.70 29.45
CA ALA A 514 -10.01 5.03 29.55
C ALA A 514 -10.13 3.57 30.03
N LYS A 515 -10.99 3.28 31.03
CA LYS A 515 -11.17 1.90 31.53
C LYS A 515 -11.95 0.99 30.56
N LYS A 516 -12.92 1.52 29.79
CA LYS A 516 -13.64 0.71 28.78
C LYS A 516 -12.78 0.36 27.56
N ARG A 517 -11.66 1.06 27.31
CA ARG A 517 -10.72 0.73 26.23
C ARG A 517 -9.74 -0.39 26.61
N ALA A 518 -9.30 -0.47 27.87
CA ALA A 518 -8.34 -1.50 28.31
C ALA A 518 -8.96 -2.85 28.70
N GLY A 519 -10.22 -2.90 29.15
CA GLY A 519 -10.84 -4.13 29.66
C GLY A 519 -11.67 -4.95 28.66
N LYS A 520 -11.88 -4.45 27.43
CA LYS A 520 -12.68 -5.12 26.38
C LYS A 520 -11.96 -5.22 25.02
N GLN A 521 -10.64 -5.06 25.00
CA GLN A 521 -9.81 -5.31 23.80
C GLN A 521 -9.03 -6.64 23.84
N GLY A 522 -9.37 -7.53 24.80
CA GLY A 522 -8.79 -8.88 24.92
C GLY A 522 -9.69 -10.04 24.46
N ALA A 523 -10.93 -9.77 24.03
CA ALA A 523 -11.79 -10.80 23.43
C ALA A 523 -12.80 -10.13 22.48
N ARG A 524 -12.75 -10.52 21.20
CA ARG A 524 -13.42 -9.91 20.03
C ARG A 524 -12.80 -8.60 19.53
N GLY A 525 -11.52 -8.66 19.18
CA GLY A 525 -11.02 -7.76 18.15
C GLY A 525 -11.69 -8.10 16.82
N ASP A 526 -12.01 -7.07 16.04
CA ASP A 526 -12.21 -7.18 14.58
C ASP A 526 -10.92 -7.73 13.96
N ASN A 527 -10.66 -9.04 14.14
CA ASN A 527 -9.73 -9.74 13.29
C ASN A 527 -10.29 -9.62 11.88
N LEU A 528 -9.42 -9.27 10.91
CA LEU A 528 -9.71 -9.58 9.52
C LEU A 528 -10.21 -11.03 9.47
N PRO A 529 -11.33 -11.30 8.79
CA PRO A 529 -11.87 -12.64 8.74
C PRO A 529 -10.79 -13.58 8.22
N GLY A 530 -10.59 -14.71 8.91
CA GLY A 530 -9.70 -15.76 8.41
C GLY A 530 -10.20 -16.28 7.05
N PRO A 531 -9.33 -16.93 6.25
CA PRO A 531 -9.70 -17.46 4.94
C PRO A 531 -10.96 -18.34 4.99
N GLU A 532 -11.03 -19.25 5.97
CA GLU A 532 -12.16 -20.17 6.19
C GLU A 532 -13.50 -19.45 6.40
N LEU A 533 -13.50 -18.33 7.14
CA LEU A 533 -14.72 -17.56 7.38
C LEU A 533 -15.17 -16.82 6.12
N SER A 534 -14.21 -16.31 5.33
CA SER A 534 -14.50 -15.65 4.06
C SER A 534 -15.13 -16.63 3.07
N GLU A 535 -14.57 -17.84 2.94
CA GLU A 535 -15.08 -18.91 2.09
C GLU A 535 -16.49 -19.36 2.52
N LEU A 536 -16.72 -19.55 3.83
CA LEU A 536 -18.04 -19.92 4.35
C LEU A 536 -19.10 -18.85 4.03
N ILE A 537 -18.76 -17.57 4.21
CA ILE A 537 -19.69 -16.47 3.92
C ILE A 537 -19.95 -16.36 2.43
N GLU A 538 -18.93 -16.53 1.60
CA GLU A 538 -19.08 -16.58 0.15
C GLU A 538 -20.00 -17.69 -0.30
N TYR A 539 -19.77 -18.91 0.17
CA TYR A 539 -20.64 -20.05 -0.08
C TYR A 539 -22.07 -19.78 0.40
N THR A 540 -22.23 -19.21 1.59
CA THR A 540 -23.55 -18.93 2.18
C THR A 540 -24.32 -17.91 1.35
N LEU A 541 -23.71 -16.77 1.01
CA LEU A 541 -24.35 -15.70 0.24
C LEU A 541 -24.68 -16.13 -1.20
N HIS A 542 -23.92 -17.08 -1.75
CA HIS A 542 -24.21 -17.65 -3.06
C HIS A 542 -25.44 -18.57 -3.05
N ASN A 543 -25.61 -19.37 -1.99
CA ASN A 543 -26.59 -20.46 -1.94
C ASN A 543 -27.86 -20.12 -1.15
N VAL A 544 -27.88 -19.02 -0.39
CA VAL A 544 -29.07 -18.59 0.34
C VAL A 544 -30.11 -18.01 -0.62
N GLY A 545 -31.38 -18.35 -0.40
CA GLY A 545 -32.48 -17.90 -1.27
C GLY A 545 -32.70 -16.38 -1.27
N ASP A 546 -32.45 -15.70 -0.15
CA ASP A 546 -32.48 -14.25 -0.04
C ASP A 546 -31.21 -13.73 0.69
N PRO A 547 -30.17 -13.34 -0.05
CA PRO A 547 -28.94 -12.80 0.52
C PRO A 547 -29.16 -11.50 1.30
N VAL A 548 -30.14 -10.68 0.93
CA VAL A 548 -30.42 -9.40 1.59
C VAL A 548 -31.04 -9.63 2.95
N GLU A 549 -32.02 -10.53 3.04
CA GLU A 549 -32.62 -10.89 4.32
C GLU A 549 -31.62 -11.62 5.22
N TRP A 550 -30.73 -12.44 4.64
CA TRP A 550 -29.64 -13.05 5.39
C TRP A 550 -28.71 -12.00 6.00
N LEU A 551 -28.34 -10.93 5.26
CA LEU A 551 -27.53 -9.82 5.79
C LEU A 551 -28.23 -9.12 6.96
N ARG A 552 -29.54 -8.86 6.85
CA ARG A 552 -30.34 -8.28 7.95
C ARG A 552 -30.37 -9.20 9.17
N HIS A 553 -30.60 -10.49 8.97
CA HIS A 553 -30.60 -11.48 10.04
C HIS A 553 -29.23 -11.59 10.72
N ASN A 554 -28.14 -11.61 9.96
CA ASN A 554 -26.79 -11.58 10.51
C ASN A 554 -26.55 -10.33 11.38
N GLU A 555 -26.99 -9.15 10.94
CA GLU A 555 -26.80 -7.90 11.69
C GLU A 555 -27.69 -7.83 12.94
N ARG A 556 -28.95 -8.31 12.87
CA ARG A 556 -29.84 -8.44 14.04
C ARG A 556 -29.29 -9.44 15.06
N ALA A 557 -28.76 -10.56 14.60
CA ALA A 557 -28.19 -11.61 15.44
C ALA A 557 -26.76 -11.31 15.91
N GLN A 558 -26.10 -10.31 15.31
CA GLN A 558 -24.72 -9.91 15.56
C GLN A 558 -23.72 -11.08 15.46
N TRP A 559 -23.95 -12.03 14.55
CA TRP A 559 -23.06 -13.18 14.35
C TRP A 559 -21.73 -12.75 13.74
N ILE A 560 -21.79 -11.97 12.66
CA ILE A 560 -20.63 -11.37 11.99
C ILE A 560 -20.81 -9.85 12.00
N SER A 561 -19.75 -9.13 12.39
CA SER A 561 -19.80 -7.67 12.44
C SER A 561 -19.97 -7.07 11.03
N SER A 562 -20.71 -5.96 10.91
CA SER A 562 -20.88 -5.26 9.62
C SER A 562 -19.53 -4.86 9.00
N VAL A 563 -18.51 -4.58 9.83
CA VAL A 563 -17.14 -4.29 9.35
C VAL A 563 -16.52 -5.51 8.67
N ALA A 564 -16.59 -6.69 9.29
CA ALA A 564 -16.08 -7.93 8.70
C ALA A 564 -16.85 -8.28 7.42
N MET A 565 -18.18 -8.15 7.44
CA MET A 565 -19.04 -8.41 6.28
C MET A 565 -18.72 -7.49 5.09
N ILE A 566 -18.59 -6.18 5.34
CA ILE A 566 -18.18 -5.22 4.31
C ILE A 566 -16.78 -5.55 3.78
N THR A 567 -15.84 -5.94 4.66
CA THR A 567 -14.48 -6.29 4.26
C THR A 567 -14.45 -7.51 3.33
N ILE A 568 -15.26 -8.53 3.62
CA ILE A 568 -15.39 -9.73 2.77
C ILE A 568 -15.99 -9.37 1.42
N MET A 569 -17.11 -8.62 1.41
CA MET A 569 -17.74 -8.20 0.15
C MET A 569 -16.82 -7.28 -0.69
N ASP A 570 -16.02 -6.43 -0.06
CA ASP A 570 -15.01 -5.64 -0.77
C ASP A 570 -13.89 -6.53 -1.34
N ALA A 571 -13.43 -7.55 -0.61
CA ALA A 571 -12.48 -8.54 -1.12
C ALA A 571 -13.06 -9.33 -2.30
N MET A 572 -14.30 -9.80 -2.21
CA MET A 572 -15.03 -10.41 -3.32
C MET A 572 -15.08 -9.49 -4.55
N PHE A 573 -15.24 -8.17 -4.31
CA PHE A 573 -15.32 -7.18 -5.38
C PHE A 573 -13.97 -7.01 -6.08
N GLN A 574 -12.88 -6.93 -5.31
CA GLN A 574 -11.54 -6.89 -5.86
C GLN A 574 -11.21 -8.17 -6.65
N ASN A 575 -11.65 -9.33 -6.15
CA ASN A 575 -11.42 -10.64 -6.76
C ASN A 575 -12.40 -10.98 -7.90
N ARG A 576 -13.38 -10.10 -8.18
CA ARG A 576 -14.41 -10.31 -9.22
C ARG A 576 -15.22 -11.60 -9.02
N SER A 577 -15.52 -11.94 -7.77
CA SER A 577 -16.32 -13.13 -7.45
C SER A 577 -17.72 -13.07 -8.11
N PRO A 578 -18.18 -14.15 -8.78
CA PRO A 578 -19.55 -14.25 -9.30
C PRO A 578 -20.63 -14.10 -8.23
N THR A 579 -20.33 -14.46 -6.97
CA THR A 579 -21.27 -14.37 -5.84
C THR A 579 -21.77 -12.94 -5.60
N LEU A 580 -20.98 -11.92 -5.92
CA LEU A 580 -21.44 -10.54 -5.82
C LEU A 580 -22.60 -10.22 -6.77
N ASN A 581 -22.66 -10.85 -7.95
CA ASN A 581 -23.78 -10.65 -8.85
C ASN A 581 -25.06 -11.24 -8.27
N VAL A 582 -24.99 -12.34 -7.51
CA VAL A 582 -26.14 -12.89 -6.78
C VAL A 582 -26.67 -11.86 -5.78
N ILE A 583 -25.78 -11.30 -4.95
CA ILE A 583 -26.13 -10.27 -3.97
C ILE A 583 -26.69 -9.01 -4.66
N PHE A 584 -26.02 -8.53 -5.71
CA PHE A 584 -26.46 -7.34 -6.44
C PHE A 584 -27.79 -7.55 -7.15
N ASP A 585 -28.09 -8.73 -7.68
CA ASP A 585 -29.36 -9.03 -8.32
C ASP A 585 -30.52 -9.02 -7.31
N SER A 586 -30.29 -9.53 -6.09
CA SER A 586 -31.27 -9.48 -5.00
C SER A 586 -31.56 -8.05 -4.48
N LEU A 587 -30.61 -7.12 -4.62
CA LEU A 587 -30.73 -5.73 -4.17
C LEU A 587 -31.54 -4.84 -5.14
N LYS A 588 -32.84 -5.13 -5.32
CA LYS A 588 -33.72 -4.31 -6.20
C LYS A 588 -33.92 -2.89 -5.67
N ASP A 589 -34.17 -2.78 -4.37
CA ASP A 589 -34.34 -1.53 -3.63
C ASP A 589 -33.26 -1.38 -2.55
N TRP A 590 -33.11 -0.17 -2.00
CA TRP A 590 -32.20 0.05 -0.88
C TRP A 590 -32.65 -0.77 0.35
N PRO A 591 -31.80 -1.67 0.88
CA PRO A 591 -32.15 -2.47 2.04
C PRO A 591 -32.03 -1.64 3.31
N SER A 592 -33.10 -0.90 3.64
CA SER A 592 -33.20 -0.15 4.88
C SER A 592 -32.85 -1.03 6.09
N GLU A 593 -32.27 -0.41 7.11
CA GLU A 593 -31.81 -1.04 8.37
C GLU A 593 -30.59 -1.96 8.26
N SER A 594 -30.07 -2.26 7.07
CA SER A 594 -28.84 -3.04 6.93
C SER A 594 -27.61 -2.17 6.62
N VAL A 595 -26.56 -2.26 7.43
CA VAL A 595 -25.30 -1.53 7.20
C VAL A 595 -24.50 -2.16 6.06
N ALA A 596 -24.28 -3.47 6.14
CA ALA A 596 -23.63 -4.23 5.07
C ALA A 596 -24.44 -4.17 3.77
N GLY A 597 -25.78 -4.30 3.86
CA GLY A 597 -26.68 -4.18 2.72
C GLY A 597 -26.65 -2.78 2.09
N THR A 598 -26.63 -1.71 2.89
CA THR A 598 -26.50 -0.33 2.38
C THR A 598 -25.17 -0.13 1.64
N TRP A 599 -24.07 -0.65 2.19
CA TRP A 599 -22.77 -0.60 1.51
C TRP A 599 -22.82 -1.34 0.17
N ALA A 600 -23.38 -2.56 0.15
CA ALA A 600 -23.51 -3.38 -1.06
C ALA A 600 -24.41 -2.71 -2.11
N TYR A 601 -25.51 -2.06 -1.69
CA TYR A 601 -26.39 -1.30 -2.56
C TYR A 601 -25.67 -0.12 -3.22
N LEU A 602 -24.96 0.71 -2.43
CA LEU A 602 -24.17 1.83 -2.99
C LEU A 602 -23.08 1.33 -3.94
N LYS A 603 -22.45 0.18 -3.63
CA LYS A 603 -21.49 -0.47 -4.51
C LYS A 603 -22.09 -1.00 -5.81
N LYS A 604 -23.29 -1.58 -5.77
CA LYS A 604 -24.05 -1.96 -6.96
C LYS A 604 -24.29 -0.74 -7.85
N ILE A 605 -24.75 0.38 -7.27
CA ILE A 605 -24.98 1.63 -7.99
C ILE A 605 -23.69 2.12 -8.67
N GLU A 606 -22.58 2.12 -7.93
CA GLU A 606 -21.26 2.51 -8.46
C GLU A 606 -20.83 1.62 -9.64
N TRP A 607 -20.88 0.30 -9.46
CA TRP A 607 -20.35 -0.70 -10.38
C TRP A 607 -21.19 -0.86 -11.65
N GLY A 608 -22.51 -1.02 -11.49
CA GLY A 608 -23.44 -1.33 -12.58
C GLY A 608 -23.99 -0.12 -13.32
N ASN A 609 -23.51 1.09 -13.00
CA ASN A 609 -24.00 2.35 -13.59
C ASN A 609 -25.53 2.52 -13.44
N PHE A 610 -26.06 2.15 -12.27
CA PHE A 610 -27.47 2.35 -11.96
C PHE A 610 -27.72 3.80 -11.55
N GLU A 611 -28.96 4.25 -11.75
CA GLU A 611 -29.42 5.53 -11.23
C GLU A 611 -29.89 5.38 -9.79
N ILE A 612 -29.72 6.45 -9.02
CA ILE A 612 -30.24 6.56 -7.66
C ILE A 612 -30.96 7.90 -7.54
N SER A 613 -32.18 7.89 -7.01
CA SER A 613 -32.97 9.11 -6.83
C SER A 613 -32.36 9.98 -5.73
N HIS A 614 -32.58 11.29 -5.82
CA HIS A 614 -32.15 12.20 -4.75
C HIS A 614 -32.79 11.86 -3.40
N ASN A 615 -34.06 11.41 -3.39
CA ASN A 615 -34.73 10.98 -2.16
C ASN A 615 -34.05 9.76 -1.51
N ASN A 616 -33.67 8.75 -2.30
CA ASN A 616 -32.95 7.59 -1.77
C ASN A 616 -31.57 7.99 -1.21
N LEU A 617 -30.88 8.94 -1.86
CA LEU A 617 -29.63 9.49 -1.33
C LEU A 617 -29.84 10.19 0.01
N ASP A 618 -30.91 10.97 0.17
CA ASP A 618 -31.24 11.65 1.44
C ASP A 618 -31.60 10.65 2.54
N GLU A 619 -32.31 9.59 2.22
CA GLU A 619 -32.63 8.49 3.13
C GLU A 619 -31.38 7.74 3.60
N ILE A 620 -30.51 7.35 2.66
CA ILE A 620 -29.23 6.69 2.96
C ILE A 620 -28.32 7.61 3.78
N ALA A 621 -28.31 8.91 3.48
CA ALA A 621 -27.55 9.90 4.23
C ALA A 621 -28.04 10.00 5.68
N ARG A 622 -29.36 10.12 5.90
CA ARG A 622 -29.96 10.10 7.24
C ARG A 622 -29.61 8.84 8.00
N PHE A 623 -29.72 7.67 7.38
CA PHE A 623 -29.33 6.40 7.99
C PHE A 623 -27.84 6.38 8.36
N THR A 624 -26.97 6.81 7.45
CA THR A 624 -25.51 6.82 7.65
C THR A 624 -25.11 7.76 8.80
N TYR A 625 -25.70 8.96 8.89
CA TYR A 625 -25.38 9.93 9.93
C TYR A 625 -25.93 9.53 11.30
N ALA A 626 -27.09 8.86 11.33
CA ALA A 626 -27.72 8.36 12.55
C ALA A 626 -27.03 7.11 13.12
N TYR A 627 -26.29 6.36 12.29
CA TYR A 627 -25.60 5.15 12.73
C TYR A 627 -24.46 5.47 13.71
N GLN A 628 -24.56 4.94 14.94
CA GLN A 628 -23.60 5.19 16.03
C GLN A 628 -22.97 3.91 16.60
N ASP A 629 -23.47 2.72 16.22
CA ASP A 629 -23.05 1.46 16.85
C ASP A 629 -21.57 1.11 16.56
N ASN A 630 -21.08 1.43 15.37
CA ASN A 630 -19.69 1.18 14.98
C ASN A 630 -19.10 2.29 14.10
N ILE A 631 -18.12 3.01 14.66
CA ILE A 631 -17.44 4.15 13.99
C ILE A 631 -16.76 3.72 12.68
N LYS A 632 -16.18 2.51 12.62
CA LYS A 632 -15.52 2.03 11.39
C LYS A 632 -16.54 1.71 10.30
N ALA A 633 -17.64 1.05 10.64
CA ALA A 633 -18.70 0.76 9.67
C ALA A 633 -19.36 2.05 9.16
N ARG A 634 -19.61 3.02 10.04
CA ARG A 634 -20.03 4.38 9.65
C ARG A 634 -19.04 5.01 8.67
N ALA A 635 -17.74 4.95 8.95
CA ALA A 635 -16.72 5.51 8.07
C ALA A 635 -16.73 4.86 6.68
N LEU A 636 -16.94 3.54 6.59
CA LEU A 636 -17.08 2.82 5.32
C LEU A 636 -18.34 3.25 4.56
N LEU A 637 -19.47 3.46 5.25
CA LEU A 637 -20.69 4.00 4.65
C LEU A 637 -20.50 5.45 4.18
N GLU A 638 -19.92 6.33 5.00
CA GLU A 638 -19.65 7.73 4.63
C GLU A 638 -18.77 7.81 3.36
N GLN A 639 -17.78 6.93 3.21
CA GLN A 639 -16.95 6.86 2.00
C GLN A 639 -17.74 6.44 0.75
N GLN A 640 -18.63 5.43 0.86
CA GLN A 640 -19.47 5.03 -0.26
C GLN A 640 -20.55 6.08 -0.57
N LEU A 641 -21.16 6.68 0.45
CA LEU A 641 -22.14 7.74 0.28
C LEU A 641 -21.53 8.95 -0.42
N LEU A 642 -20.33 9.39 -0.01
CA LEU A 642 -19.61 10.46 -0.71
C LEU A 642 -19.41 10.14 -2.19
N THR A 643 -19.12 8.88 -2.52
CA THR A 643 -18.97 8.44 -3.91
C THR A 643 -20.27 8.62 -4.70
N ALA A 644 -21.39 8.20 -4.12
CA ALA A 644 -22.70 8.32 -4.74
C ALA A 644 -23.13 9.78 -4.86
N LEU A 645 -22.88 10.62 -3.85
CA LEU A 645 -23.19 12.04 -3.86
C LEU A 645 -22.38 12.82 -4.89
N LEU A 646 -21.07 12.55 -4.99
CA LEU A 646 -20.24 13.15 -6.01
C LEU A 646 -20.76 12.79 -7.41
N ARG A 647 -21.16 11.54 -7.64
CA ARG A 647 -21.63 11.10 -8.97
C ARG A 647 -23.03 11.57 -9.33
N SER A 648 -23.98 11.44 -8.39
CA SER A 648 -25.42 11.53 -8.67
C SER A 648 -26.19 12.43 -7.70
N GLY A 649 -25.57 12.94 -6.63
CA GLY A 649 -26.22 13.85 -5.68
C GLY A 649 -26.18 15.31 -6.12
N THR A 650 -26.75 16.21 -5.33
CA THR A 650 -26.69 17.67 -5.54
C THR A 650 -25.60 18.32 -4.69
N CYS A 651 -25.19 19.56 -5.01
CA CYS A 651 -24.27 20.31 -4.14
C CYS A 651 -24.87 20.58 -2.75
N ALA A 652 -26.19 20.77 -2.64
CA ALA A 652 -26.85 20.91 -1.33
C ALA A 652 -26.72 19.63 -0.48
N GLN A 653 -26.84 18.45 -1.10
CA GLN A 653 -26.60 17.17 -0.41
C GLN A 653 -25.12 17.00 -0.02
N LEU A 654 -24.18 17.48 -0.82
CA LEU A 654 -22.76 17.50 -0.46
C LEU A 654 -22.47 18.47 0.69
N ASP A 655 -23.09 19.65 0.71
CA ASP A 655 -22.96 20.61 1.82
C ASP A 655 -23.48 19.97 3.12
N SER A 656 -24.63 19.31 3.06
CA SER A 656 -25.17 18.52 4.17
C SER A 656 -24.21 17.39 4.59
N PHE A 657 -23.59 16.71 3.63
CA PHE A 657 -22.58 15.69 3.92
C PHE A 657 -21.39 16.27 4.68
N TRP A 658 -20.83 17.39 4.25
CA TRP A 658 -19.69 18.00 4.94
C TRP A 658 -20.03 18.49 6.35
N HIS A 659 -21.29 18.85 6.60
CA HIS A 659 -21.76 19.24 7.93
C HIS A 659 -21.93 18.05 8.88
N ASN A 660 -22.39 16.89 8.38
CA ASN A 660 -22.82 15.75 9.20
C ASN A 660 -21.82 14.58 9.24
N ALA A 661 -20.97 14.44 8.23
CA ALA A 661 -19.97 13.37 8.17
C ALA A 661 -18.88 13.60 9.23
N THR A 662 -18.43 12.50 9.84
CA THR A 662 -17.44 12.56 10.95
C THR A 662 -16.10 11.95 10.58
N ALA A 663 -16.09 10.98 9.66
CA ALA A 663 -14.89 10.29 9.20
C ALA A 663 -14.39 10.85 7.87
N ALA A 664 -15.27 11.13 6.92
CA ALA A 664 -14.92 11.72 5.63
C ALA A 664 -14.81 13.25 5.73
N ARG A 665 -13.61 13.79 5.52
CA ARG A 665 -13.36 15.24 5.60
C ARG A 665 -12.76 15.80 4.32
N LYS A 666 -13.19 17.01 3.94
CA LYS A 666 -12.73 17.74 2.73
C LYS A 666 -11.20 17.90 2.70
N ASP A 667 -10.56 18.12 3.86
CA ASP A 667 -9.12 18.29 4.00
C ASP A 667 -8.29 17.01 3.86
N ARG A 668 -8.93 15.84 3.83
CA ARG A 668 -8.29 14.52 3.78
C ARG A 668 -8.67 13.73 2.52
N LEU A 669 -9.29 14.38 1.55
CA LEU A 669 -9.66 13.74 0.29
C LEU A 669 -8.40 13.36 -0.50
N SER A 670 -8.40 12.14 -1.04
CA SER A 670 -7.40 11.75 -2.05
C SER A 670 -7.51 12.65 -3.29
N ILE A 671 -6.43 12.84 -4.04
CA ILE A 671 -6.40 13.67 -5.25
C ILE A 671 -7.55 13.38 -6.24
N ASN A 672 -7.89 12.10 -6.46
CA ASN A 672 -8.99 11.73 -7.36
C ASN A 672 -10.38 12.17 -6.84
N ARG A 673 -10.56 12.23 -5.51
CA ARG A 673 -11.79 12.73 -4.87
C ARG A 673 -11.85 14.26 -4.87
N GLN A 674 -10.69 14.91 -4.74
CA GLN A 674 -10.58 16.36 -4.90
C GLN A 674 -11.01 16.78 -6.31
N ILE A 675 -10.50 16.10 -7.34
CA ILE A 675 -10.91 16.29 -8.74
C ILE A 675 -12.43 16.10 -8.89
N GLN A 676 -12.99 14.98 -8.39
CA GLN A 676 -14.45 14.76 -8.46
C GLN A 676 -15.26 15.86 -7.78
N LEU A 677 -14.80 16.39 -6.64
CA LEU A 677 -15.47 17.50 -5.97
C LEU A 677 -15.41 18.78 -6.81
N LEU A 678 -14.25 19.12 -7.37
CA LEU A 678 -14.09 20.28 -8.26
C LEU A 678 -15.02 20.19 -9.46
N ARG A 679 -15.08 19.02 -10.11
CA ARG A 679 -16.00 18.75 -11.23
C ARG A 679 -17.45 18.99 -10.81
N LYS A 680 -17.84 18.49 -9.63
CA LYS A 680 -19.20 18.66 -9.13
C LYS A 680 -19.55 20.13 -8.91
N LEU A 681 -18.66 20.88 -8.27
CA LEU A 681 -18.83 22.31 -8.04
C LEU A 681 -18.92 23.08 -9.35
N ARG A 682 -17.99 22.86 -10.29
CA ARG A 682 -17.99 23.51 -11.62
C ARG A 682 -19.22 23.19 -12.46
N SER A 683 -19.72 21.95 -12.36
CA SER A 683 -20.95 21.54 -13.07
C SER A 683 -22.23 22.11 -12.47
N THR A 684 -22.16 22.80 -11.33
CA THR A 684 -23.33 23.34 -10.62
C THR A 684 -23.36 24.86 -10.73
N PRO A 685 -24.36 25.45 -11.42
CA PRO A 685 -24.48 26.90 -11.56
C PRO A 685 -24.45 27.63 -10.21
N GLY A 686 -23.65 28.69 -10.11
CA GLY A 686 -23.53 29.52 -8.90
C GLY A 686 -22.50 29.02 -7.88
N ARG A 687 -21.74 27.95 -8.19
CA ARG A 687 -20.67 27.41 -7.32
C ARG A 687 -19.26 27.63 -7.91
N GLU A 688 -19.12 28.45 -8.95
CA GLU A 688 -17.88 28.69 -9.68
C GLU A 688 -16.78 29.27 -8.78
N LYS A 689 -17.13 30.31 -7.99
CA LYS A 689 -16.20 30.94 -7.03
C LYS A 689 -15.69 29.97 -5.96
N GLU A 690 -16.56 29.07 -5.50
CA GLU A 690 -16.15 28.05 -4.54
C GLU A 690 -15.25 27.00 -5.17
N ALA A 691 -15.51 26.62 -6.43
CA ALA A 691 -14.64 25.71 -7.15
C ALA A 691 -13.22 26.29 -7.28
N GLU A 692 -13.10 27.57 -7.64
CA GLU A 692 -11.81 28.28 -7.70
C GLU A 692 -11.10 28.35 -6.33
N GLN A 693 -11.84 28.70 -5.27
CA GLN A 693 -11.26 28.72 -3.92
C GLN A 693 -10.81 27.32 -3.48
N THR A 694 -11.65 26.30 -3.72
CA THR A 694 -11.35 24.92 -3.37
C THR A 694 -10.14 24.39 -4.16
N LEU A 695 -9.98 24.79 -5.42
CA LEU A 695 -8.80 24.46 -6.22
C LEU A 695 -7.53 25.04 -5.58
N ARG A 696 -7.53 26.33 -5.25
CA ARG A 696 -6.38 26.98 -4.57
C ARG A 696 -6.01 26.28 -3.26
N GLU A 697 -7.01 25.96 -2.43
CA GLU A 697 -6.82 25.23 -1.18
C GLU A 697 -6.27 23.81 -1.38
N PHE A 698 -6.55 23.17 -2.51
CA PHE A 698 -5.98 21.86 -2.86
C PHE A 698 -4.55 22.01 -3.39
N GLU A 699 -4.29 22.95 -4.30
CA GLU A 699 -2.96 23.23 -4.84
C GLU A 699 -1.94 23.61 -3.76
N GLU A 700 -2.32 24.42 -2.77
CA GLU A 700 -1.44 24.81 -1.65
C GLU A 700 -0.91 23.63 -0.82
N ARG A 701 -1.61 22.51 -0.84
CA ARG A 701 -1.26 21.29 -0.06
C ARG A 701 -0.79 20.14 -0.94
N ALA A 702 -0.90 20.28 -2.26
CA ALA A 702 -0.59 19.25 -3.23
C ALA A 702 0.93 19.12 -3.42
N THR A 703 1.38 17.90 -3.68
CA THR A 703 2.73 17.67 -4.21
C THR A 703 2.85 18.19 -5.66
N PRO A 704 4.07 18.35 -6.21
CA PRO A 704 4.22 18.73 -7.62
C PRO A 704 3.50 17.79 -8.59
N PHE A 705 3.50 16.47 -8.33
CA PHE A 705 2.75 15.53 -9.15
C PHE A 705 1.23 15.71 -8.99
N GLU A 706 0.73 15.93 -7.77
CA GLU A 706 -0.69 16.19 -7.55
C GLU A 706 -1.16 17.48 -8.22
N VAL A 707 -0.33 18.53 -8.23
CA VAL A 707 -0.57 19.75 -9.03
C VAL A 707 -0.62 19.43 -10.52
N LEU A 708 0.32 18.61 -11.03
CA LEU A 708 0.27 18.14 -12.41
C LEU A 708 -1.05 17.41 -12.73
N LYS A 709 -1.55 16.58 -11.81
CA LYS A 709 -2.85 15.90 -11.99
C LYS A 709 -4.01 16.88 -12.05
N LEU A 710 -4.04 17.89 -11.18
CA LEU A 710 -5.08 18.93 -11.19
C LEU A 710 -5.06 19.71 -12.51
N ARG A 711 -3.89 20.21 -12.92
CA ARG A 711 -3.71 20.94 -14.20
C ARG A 711 -4.11 20.11 -15.41
N ASN A 712 -3.67 18.84 -15.45
CA ASN A 712 -4.03 17.91 -16.51
C ASN A 712 -5.54 17.72 -16.58
N MET A 713 -6.22 17.58 -15.45
CA MET A 713 -7.68 17.47 -15.43
C MET A 713 -8.36 18.75 -15.89
N ASP A 714 -7.90 19.92 -15.43
CA ASP A 714 -8.45 21.21 -15.85
C ASP A 714 -8.37 21.40 -17.36
N ALA A 715 -7.21 21.11 -17.96
CA ALA A 715 -7.04 21.18 -19.40
C ALA A 715 -7.98 20.22 -20.15
N LEU A 716 -8.11 18.96 -19.70
CA LEU A 716 -9.00 17.97 -20.30
C LEU A 716 -10.50 18.28 -20.14
N GLU A 717 -10.85 19.23 -19.28
CA GLU A 717 -12.20 19.77 -19.08
C GLU A 717 -12.42 21.11 -19.81
N GLY A 718 -11.48 21.51 -20.67
CA GLY A 718 -11.58 22.72 -21.47
C GLY A 718 -11.29 24.01 -20.70
N GLN A 719 -10.66 23.93 -19.52
CA GLN A 719 -10.15 25.12 -18.85
C GLN A 719 -8.92 25.64 -19.61
N PRO A 720 -8.80 26.98 -19.79
CA PRO A 720 -7.68 27.55 -20.52
C PRO A 720 -6.37 27.29 -19.78
N LEU A 721 -5.46 26.57 -20.41
CA LEU A 721 -4.10 26.36 -19.93
C LEU A 721 -3.12 26.61 -21.08
N GLU A 722 -2.48 27.77 -21.06
CA GLU A 722 -1.61 28.22 -22.14
C GLU A 722 -0.45 27.24 -22.38
N GLY A 723 -0.24 26.87 -23.64
CA GLY A 723 0.83 25.96 -24.04
C GLY A 723 0.63 24.49 -23.63
N TRP A 724 -0.51 24.12 -23.03
CA TRP A 724 -0.76 22.73 -22.63
C TRP A 724 -1.01 21.82 -23.83
N ASN A 725 -0.10 20.88 -24.05
CA ASN A 725 -0.18 19.86 -25.10
C ASN A 725 0.50 18.56 -24.64
N HIS A 726 0.41 17.53 -25.47
CA HIS A 726 0.92 16.20 -25.18
C HIS A 726 2.41 16.19 -24.86
N VAL A 727 3.23 16.95 -25.60
CA VAL A 727 4.69 17.02 -25.39
C VAL A 727 5.03 17.76 -24.10
N HIS A 728 4.31 18.85 -23.82
CA HIS A 728 4.50 19.61 -22.58
C HIS A 728 4.12 18.77 -21.35
N ALA A 729 2.97 18.08 -21.41
CA ALA A 729 2.52 17.18 -20.35
C ALA A 729 3.47 15.99 -20.13
N GLU A 730 4.07 15.45 -21.21
CA GLU A 730 5.10 14.41 -21.16
C GLU A 730 6.32 14.86 -20.36
N ARG A 731 6.84 16.06 -20.66
CA ARG A 731 7.98 16.64 -19.93
C ARG A 731 7.68 16.81 -18.44
N GLN A 732 6.55 17.43 -18.12
CA GLN A 732 6.15 17.65 -16.73
C GLN A 732 5.93 16.34 -15.97
N PHE A 733 5.43 15.30 -16.65
CA PHE A 733 5.29 13.98 -16.04
C PHE A 733 6.63 13.37 -15.69
N VAL A 734 7.61 13.40 -16.58
CA VAL A 734 8.97 12.89 -16.30
C VAL A 734 9.61 13.64 -15.12
N GLU A 735 9.41 14.96 -15.04
CA GLU A 735 9.98 15.81 -13.98
C GLU A 735 9.33 15.58 -12.59
N SER A 736 8.02 15.32 -12.55
CA SER A 736 7.25 15.35 -11.30
C SER A 736 6.73 14.00 -10.82
N ALA A 737 6.60 13.00 -11.69
CA ALA A 737 6.10 11.67 -11.31
C ALA A 737 7.04 10.96 -10.32
N PRO A 738 6.54 10.00 -9.52
CA PRO A 738 7.39 9.18 -8.67
C PRO A 738 8.53 8.52 -9.46
N TYR A 739 9.72 8.39 -8.86
CA TYR A 739 10.95 7.95 -9.53
C TYR A 739 10.78 6.70 -10.39
N GLY A 740 10.28 5.60 -9.80
CA GLY A 740 10.08 4.34 -10.52
C GLY A 740 9.13 4.48 -11.72
N ILE A 741 8.10 5.33 -11.59
CA ILE A 741 7.15 5.63 -12.68
C ILE A 741 7.82 6.44 -13.79
N SER A 742 8.56 7.49 -13.44
CA SER A 742 9.28 8.33 -14.41
C SER A 742 10.36 7.56 -15.15
N ARG A 743 11.12 6.71 -14.45
CA ARG A 743 12.14 5.82 -15.04
C ARG A 743 11.52 4.84 -16.03
N GLU A 744 10.49 4.10 -15.61
CA GLU A 744 9.82 3.15 -16.49
C GLU A 744 9.18 3.84 -17.69
N PHE A 745 8.57 5.01 -17.50
CA PHE A 745 8.01 5.81 -18.59
C PHE A 745 9.07 6.22 -19.61
N THR A 746 10.20 6.75 -19.14
CA THR A 746 11.33 7.16 -19.98
C THR A 746 11.94 5.97 -20.72
N SER A 747 12.01 4.80 -20.09
CA SER A 747 12.59 3.59 -20.70
C SER A 747 11.66 2.86 -21.67
N HIS A 748 10.35 2.82 -21.41
CA HIS A 748 9.41 1.95 -22.14
C HIS A 748 8.38 2.70 -22.98
N ILE A 749 8.07 3.96 -22.67
CA ILE A 749 6.99 4.70 -23.36
C ILE A 749 7.55 5.80 -24.24
N GLN A 750 8.49 6.60 -23.71
CA GLN A 750 9.06 7.72 -24.46
C GLN A 750 9.71 7.31 -25.79
N PRO A 751 10.42 6.17 -25.91
CA PRO A 751 10.96 5.71 -27.20
C PRO A 751 9.87 5.46 -28.24
N VAL A 752 8.77 4.82 -27.83
CA VAL A 752 7.60 4.57 -28.68
C VAL A 752 6.98 5.89 -29.11
N TYR A 753 6.75 6.82 -28.18
CA TYR A 753 6.20 8.14 -28.52
C TYR A 753 7.09 8.91 -29.49
N ASN A 754 8.41 8.79 -29.36
CA ASN A 754 9.36 9.42 -30.27
C ASN A 754 9.33 8.80 -31.65
N ALA A 755 9.29 7.46 -31.75
CA ALA A 755 9.15 6.74 -33.03
C ALA A 755 7.84 7.09 -33.76
N LEU A 756 6.76 7.27 -33.00
CA LEU A 756 5.43 7.57 -33.53
C LEU A 756 5.15 9.07 -33.72
N ARG A 757 6.05 9.96 -33.29
CA ARG A 757 5.76 11.40 -33.11
C ARG A 757 5.28 12.10 -34.37
N SER A 758 5.88 11.78 -35.52
CA SER A 758 5.51 12.39 -36.82
C SER A 758 4.06 12.08 -37.22
N ARG A 759 3.50 10.98 -36.72
CA ARG A 759 2.13 10.50 -37.00
C ARG A 759 1.12 10.92 -35.93
N MET A 760 1.57 11.40 -34.78
CA MET A 760 0.74 11.88 -33.66
C MET A 760 0.03 13.22 -33.96
N ARG A 761 -0.92 13.18 -34.90
CA ARG A 761 -1.64 14.36 -35.39
C ARG A 761 -2.82 14.78 -34.51
N PHE A 762 -3.39 13.84 -33.76
CA PHE A 762 -4.66 14.02 -33.03
C PHE A 762 -4.56 13.69 -31.53
N MET A 763 -3.40 13.96 -30.91
CA MET A 763 -3.15 13.68 -29.48
C MET A 763 -3.77 14.72 -28.54
N ASN A 764 -3.97 15.95 -29.00
CA ASN A 764 -4.50 17.09 -28.25
C ASN A 764 -5.95 17.43 -28.66
N ALA A 765 -6.62 16.63 -29.48
CA ALA A 765 -8.00 16.86 -29.94
C ALA A 765 -9.05 17.04 -28.82
N ARG A 766 -8.68 16.90 -27.54
CA ARG A 766 -9.52 17.22 -26.38
C ARG A 766 -9.23 18.60 -25.76
N THR A 767 -8.02 19.12 -25.95
CA THR A 767 -7.57 20.41 -25.40
C THR A 767 -7.36 21.46 -26.48
N ASP A 768 -7.28 21.06 -27.75
CA ASP A 768 -7.09 21.93 -28.92
C ASP A 768 -8.28 21.80 -29.88
N THR A 769 -9.08 22.87 -29.96
CA THR A 769 -10.26 22.96 -30.83
C THR A 769 -9.90 22.94 -32.32
N SER A 770 -8.71 23.42 -32.70
CA SER A 770 -8.28 23.38 -34.10
C SER A 770 -7.95 21.95 -34.55
N GLU A 771 -7.29 21.19 -33.68
CA GLU A 771 -6.97 19.78 -33.91
C GLU A 771 -8.24 18.92 -33.95
N ALA A 772 -9.20 19.21 -33.05
CA ALA A 772 -10.55 18.66 -33.06
C ALA A 772 -11.28 18.89 -34.39
N GLU A 773 -11.32 20.13 -34.88
CA GLU A 773 -12.02 20.46 -36.13
C GLU A 773 -11.32 19.85 -37.35
N ALA A 774 -9.98 19.78 -37.34
CA ALA A 774 -9.22 19.08 -38.38
C ALA A 774 -9.57 17.58 -38.42
N PHE A 775 -9.75 16.95 -37.26
CA PHE A 775 -10.18 15.55 -37.18
C PHE A 775 -11.59 15.34 -37.73
N LEU A 776 -12.55 16.20 -37.36
CA LEU A 776 -13.91 16.14 -37.91
C LEU A 776 -13.93 16.39 -39.43
N THR A 777 -13.09 17.31 -39.92
CA THR A 777 -12.95 17.59 -41.35
C THR A 777 -12.41 16.38 -42.10
N LEU A 778 -11.48 15.62 -41.53
CA LEU A 778 -10.98 14.36 -42.10
C LEU A 778 -12.13 13.34 -42.27
N ILE A 779 -12.97 13.16 -41.23
CA ILE A 779 -14.12 12.25 -41.28
C ILE A 779 -15.14 12.73 -42.32
N ARG A 780 -15.50 14.02 -42.31
CA ARG A 780 -16.45 14.61 -43.27
C ARG A 780 -15.95 14.43 -44.71
N SER A 781 -14.66 14.61 -44.94
CA SER A 781 -14.06 14.43 -46.27
C SER A 781 -14.17 12.99 -46.75
N ALA A 782 -13.93 12.00 -45.86
CA ALA A 782 -14.12 10.59 -46.19
C ALA A 782 -15.58 10.26 -46.53
N ILE A 783 -16.53 10.81 -45.76
CA ILE A 783 -17.97 10.67 -46.02
C ILE A 783 -18.33 11.25 -47.40
N ILE A 784 -17.96 12.51 -47.67
CA ILE A 784 -18.29 13.21 -48.92
C ILE A 784 -17.69 12.50 -50.15
N GLN A 785 -16.48 11.96 -50.02
CA GLN A 785 -15.80 11.24 -51.10
C GLN A 785 -16.24 9.78 -51.23
N GLY A 786 -17.06 9.26 -50.31
CA GLY A 786 -17.40 7.83 -50.24
C GLY A 786 -16.19 6.94 -50.02
N LYS A 787 -15.12 7.47 -49.40
CA LYS A 787 -13.88 6.74 -49.16
C LYS A 787 -14.02 5.86 -47.90
N PRO A 788 -13.68 4.56 -47.97
CA PRO A 788 -13.64 3.71 -46.79
C PRO A 788 -12.74 4.33 -45.71
N PHE A 789 -13.21 4.39 -44.48
CA PHE A 789 -12.49 5.04 -43.39
C PHE A 789 -12.76 4.34 -42.06
N SER A 790 -11.75 4.26 -41.21
CA SER A 790 -11.83 3.62 -39.90
C SER A 790 -11.05 4.37 -38.83
N MET A 791 -11.66 4.47 -37.66
CA MET A 791 -10.98 4.92 -36.44
C MET A 791 -11.06 3.82 -35.39
N ILE A 792 -9.90 3.26 -35.02
CA ILE A 792 -9.76 2.24 -33.96
C ILE A 792 -9.05 2.86 -32.75
N ARG A 793 -9.47 2.51 -31.53
CA ARG A 793 -8.82 2.99 -30.29
C ARG A 793 -8.31 1.84 -29.44
N LEU A 794 -7.15 2.02 -28.85
CA LEU A 794 -6.44 1.07 -28.01
C LEU A 794 -6.31 1.63 -26.59
N GLY A 795 -7.07 1.06 -25.65
CA GLY A 795 -6.98 1.33 -24.22
C GLY A 795 -6.18 0.27 -23.47
N ASP A 796 -6.36 0.19 -22.15
CA ASP A 796 -5.69 -0.81 -21.31
C ASP A 796 -6.11 -2.24 -21.65
N GLY A 797 -7.39 -2.43 -22.00
CA GLY A 797 -7.92 -3.73 -22.37
C GLY A 797 -7.32 -4.31 -23.65
N GLU A 798 -6.91 -3.45 -24.58
CA GLU A 798 -6.41 -3.85 -25.89
C GLU A 798 -4.96 -4.37 -25.88
N GLY A 799 -4.29 -4.41 -24.71
CA GLY A 799 -3.07 -5.20 -24.52
C GLY A 799 -3.27 -6.67 -24.92
N TYR A 800 -4.52 -7.14 -24.83
CA TYR A 800 -5.03 -8.43 -25.31
C TYR A 800 -4.70 -8.74 -26.80
N LEU A 801 -4.53 -7.73 -27.65
CA LEU A 801 -4.19 -7.92 -29.08
C LEU A 801 -2.69 -8.24 -29.32
N PHE A 802 -1.89 -8.28 -28.25
CA PHE A 802 -0.44 -8.41 -28.31
C PHE A 802 0.05 -9.51 -27.34
N PRO A 803 -0.35 -10.78 -27.54
CA PRO A 803 -0.08 -11.86 -26.59
C PRO A 803 1.40 -12.27 -26.47
N LYS A 804 2.27 -11.77 -27.36
CA LYS A 804 3.71 -12.09 -27.39
C LYS A 804 4.60 -11.06 -26.67
N GLY A 805 4.03 -10.12 -25.93
CA GLY A 805 4.82 -9.08 -25.29
C GLY A 805 5.11 -9.33 -23.81
N ASP A 806 6.06 -8.56 -23.29
CA ASP A 806 6.65 -8.79 -21.96
C ASP A 806 5.76 -8.31 -20.81
N PHE A 807 4.71 -7.54 -21.09
CA PHE A 807 3.99 -6.79 -20.07
C PHE A 807 2.59 -7.31 -19.79
N PHE A 808 1.97 -8.11 -20.66
CA PHE A 808 0.57 -8.55 -20.50
C PHE A 808 0.45 -10.05 -20.68
N SER A 809 0.24 -10.78 -19.58
CA SER A 809 0.29 -12.24 -19.59
C SER A 809 -1.03 -12.88 -20.05
N GLU A 810 -1.01 -14.20 -20.22
CA GLU A 810 -2.23 -14.98 -20.43
C GLU A 810 -3.18 -14.88 -19.22
N ALA A 811 -2.66 -14.81 -17.99
CA ALA A 811 -3.47 -14.58 -16.80
C ALA A 811 -4.16 -13.20 -16.82
N ASP A 812 -3.49 -12.17 -17.34
CA ASP A 812 -4.10 -10.86 -17.57
C ASP A 812 -5.22 -10.93 -18.63
N SER A 813 -5.00 -11.71 -19.69
CA SER A 813 -6.01 -11.97 -20.73
C SER A 813 -7.24 -12.65 -20.14
N ALA A 814 -7.07 -13.77 -19.42
CA ALA A 814 -8.16 -14.46 -18.74
C ALA A 814 -8.89 -13.54 -17.73
N ASN A 815 -8.15 -12.69 -17.00
CA ASN A 815 -8.74 -11.69 -16.11
C ASN A 815 -9.64 -10.70 -16.87
N ARG A 816 -9.22 -10.24 -18.04
CA ARG A 816 -10.03 -9.36 -18.89
C ARG A 816 -11.26 -10.05 -19.44
N GLU A 817 -11.17 -11.31 -19.84
CA GLU A 817 -12.30 -12.09 -20.34
C GLU A 817 -13.38 -12.26 -19.26
N ARG A 818 -12.99 -12.67 -18.05
CA ARG A 818 -13.91 -12.71 -16.90
C ARG A 818 -14.51 -11.33 -16.63
N HIS A 819 -13.72 -10.27 -16.75
CA HIS A 819 -14.21 -8.91 -16.57
C HIS A 819 -15.27 -8.54 -17.62
N TRP A 820 -14.98 -8.74 -18.91
CA TRP A 820 -15.84 -8.33 -20.02
C TRP A 820 -17.07 -9.23 -20.19
N TRP A 821 -16.90 -10.54 -20.07
CA TRP A 821 -17.88 -11.54 -20.52
C TRP A 821 -18.35 -12.46 -19.41
N GLY A 822 -17.73 -12.42 -18.23
CA GLY A 822 -18.07 -13.30 -17.10
C GLY A 822 -17.58 -14.73 -17.27
N THR A 823 -16.84 -15.03 -18.35
CA THR A 823 -16.25 -16.32 -18.65
C THR A 823 -14.93 -16.14 -19.37
N GLU A 824 -14.08 -17.17 -19.30
CA GLU A 824 -12.87 -17.30 -20.10
C GLU A 824 -13.19 -17.99 -21.42
N LEU A 825 -12.34 -17.74 -22.42
CA LEU A 825 -12.41 -18.35 -23.74
C LEU A 825 -11.45 -19.52 -23.85
N ASP A 826 -11.76 -20.47 -24.74
CA ASP A 826 -10.77 -21.43 -25.20
C ASP A 826 -9.67 -20.73 -26.03
N ALA A 827 -8.56 -21.44 -26.24
CA ALA A 827 -7.39 -20.90 -26.94
C ALA A 827 -7.67 -20.59 -28.42
N GLU A 828 -8.55 -21.35 -29.08
CA GLU A 828 -8.85 -21.19 -30.50
C GLU A 828 -9.68 -19.92 -30.75
N LEU A 829 -10.77 -19.75 -30.02
CA LEU A 829 -11.63 -18.56 -30.11
C LEU A 829 -10.86 -17.31 -29.70
N ARG A 830 -10.01 -17.39 -28.67
CA ARG A 830 -9.11 -16.30 -28.28
C ARG A 830 -8.17 -15.92 -29.42
N ALA A 831 -7.46 -16.89 -30.00
CA ALA A 831 -6.53 -16.65 -31.10
C ALA A 831 -7.24 -16.03 -32.31
N LYS A 832 -8.45 -16.50 -32.63
CA LYS A 832 -9.29 -15.95 -33.71
C LYS A 832 -9.66 -14.49 -33.48
N ILE A 833 -10.09 -14.12 -32.28
CA ILE A 833 -10.42 -12.74 -31.93
C ILE A 833 -9.18 -11.83 -32.02
N ILE A 834 -8.02 -12.33 -31.56
CA ILE A 834 -6.75 -11.60 -31.63
C ILE A 834 -6.35 -11.36 -33.08
N ASP A 835 -6.38 -12.40 -33.92
CA ASP A 835 -6.02 -12.30 -35.34
C ASP A 835 -6.92 -11.30 -36.09
N GLN A 836 -8.24 -11.43 -35.95
CA GLN A 836 -9.19 -10.52 -36.58
C GLN A 836 -9.07 -9.08 -36.06
N GLY A 837 -8.82 -8.90 -34.76
CA GLY A 837 -8.58 -7.58 -34.17
C GLY A 837 -7.30 -6.92 -34.72
N ARG A 838 -6.23 -7.71 -34.90
CA ARG A 838 -4.97 -7.24 -35.50
C ARG A 838 -5.11 -6.93 -36.99
N GLN A 839 -5.88 -7.72 -37.74
CA GLN A 839 -6.20 -7.41 -39.14
C GLN A 839 -6.96 -6.09 -39.28
N ALA A 840 -7.93 -5.84 -38.38
CA ALA A 840 -8.62 -4.56 -38.34
C ALA A 840 -7.64 -3.39 -38.07
N LEU A 841 -6.71 -3.55 -37.12
CA LEU A 841 -5.66 -2.56 -36.83
C LEU A 841 -4.72 -2.29 -38.00
N ALA A 842 -4.29 -3.33 -38.70
CA ALA A 842 -3.36 -3.22 -39.82
C ALA A 842 -3.94 -2.40 -40.98
N SER A 843 -5.28 -2.31 -41.09
CA SER A 843 -5.98 -1.53 -42.12
C SER A 843 -6.55 -0.19 -41.62
N ALA A 844 -6.29 0.17 -40.37
CA ALA A 844 -6.90 1.34 -39.74
C ALA A 844 -6.35 2.66 -40.29
N ASP A 845 -7.22 3.62 -40.56
CA ASP A 845 -6.82 4.94 -41.08
C ASP A 845 -6.40 5.87 -39.94
N VAL A 846 -7.05 5.74 -38.78
CA VAL A 846 -6.69 6.42 -37.54
C VAL A 846 -6.63 5.42 -36.38
N VAL A 847 -5.54 5.45 -35.63
CA VAL A 847 -5.36 4.63 -34.42
C VAL A 847 -5.17 5.52 -33.19
N GLY A 848 -6.11 5.41 -32.24
CA GLY A 848 -6.02 6.04 -30.93
C GLY A 848 -5.14 5.21 -30.00
N ILE A 849 -4.06 5.77 -29.45
CA ILE A 849 -3.15 5.08 -28.52
C ILE A 849 -3.18 5.72 -27.12
N PRO A 850 -2.76 5.02 -26.05
CA PRO A 850 -2.63 5.61 -24.73
C PRO A 850 -1.80 6.90 -24.79
N SER A 851 -2.35 8.00 -24.28
CA SER A 851 -1.68 9.30 -24.23
C SER A 851 -1.07 9.56 -22.85
N ILE A 852 -0.14 10.52 -22.76
CA ILE A 852 0.43 10.93 -21.46
C ILE A 852 -0.63 11.26 -20.41
N TYR A 853 -1.73 11.86 -20.84
CA TYR A 853 -2.84 12.25 -19.97
C TYR A 853 -3.43 11.07 -19.18
N ARG A 854 -3.44 9.86 -19.76
CA ARG A 854 -3.84 8.61 -19.09
C ARG A 854 -2.84 8.26 -17.97
N PHE A 855 -1.54 8.36 -18.22
CA PHE A 855 -0.50 8.07 -17.23
C PHE A 855 -0.51 9.06 -16.08
N ILE A 856 -0.71 10.35 -16.36
CA ILE A 856 -0.91 11.37 -15.32
C ILE A 856 -2.13 11.00 -14.47
N ARG A 857 -3.28 10.64 -15.06
CA ARG A 857 -4.48 10.31 -14.29
C ARG A 857 -4.32 9.06 -13.41
N ASP A 858 -3.73 7.99 -13.95
CA ASP A 858 -3.80 6.66 -13.34
C ASP A 858 -2.83 6.46 -12.16
N HIS A 859 -1.80 7.30 -12.04
CA HIS A 859 -0.76 7.15 -11.01
C HIS A 859 -0.95 8.11 -9.83
N SER A 860 -0.30 7.86 -8.70
CA SER A 860 -0.30 8.74 -7.52
C SER A 860 1.09 8.74 -6.88
N GLU A 861 1.30 9.57 -5.86
CA GLU A 861 2.53 9.55 -5.03
C GLU A 861 2.88 8.17 -4.46
N ARG A 862 1.91 7.25 -4.38
CA ARG A 862 2.11 5.88 -3.87
C ARG A 862 2.39 4.87 -4.97
N SER A 863 2.28 5.27 -6.23
CA SER A 863 2.53 4.40 -7.38
C SER A 863 4.02 4.13 -7.51
N ARG A 864 4.38 2.85 -7.69
CA ARG A 864 5.78 2.41 -7.69
C ARG A 864 6.28 1.93 -9.04
N SER A 865 5.40 1.35 -9.84
CA SER A 865 5.69 0.84 -11.17
C SER A 865 4.45 1.03 -12.05
N LEU A 866 4.66 1.27 -13.35
CA LEU A 866 3.63 1.24 -14.39
C LEU A 866 3.02 -0.16 -14.50
N THR A 867 3.77 -1.22 -14.18
CA THR A 867 3.32 -2.62 -14.24
C THR A 867 2.56 -3.09 -12.99
N GLN A 868 2.44 -2.23 -11.96
CA GLN A 868 1.84 -2.61 -10.66
C GLN A 868 0.38 -3.07 -10.75
N ALA A 869 -0.34 -2.67 -11.81
CA ALA A 869 -1.74 -3.01 -12.03
C ALA A 869 -1.95 -3.53 -13.46
N VAL A 870 -2.95 -4.42 -13.62
CA VAL A 870 -3.34 -5.00 -14.93
C VAL A 870 -3.57 -3.91 -15.98
N GLN A 871 -4.16 -2.79 -15.60
CA GLN A 871 -4.40 -1.68 -16.52
C GLN A 871 -3.10 -1.07 -17.04
N GLY A 872 -2.11 -0.83 -16.16
CA GLY A 872 -0.83 -0.25 -16.56
C GLY A 872 -0.01 -1.19 -17.42
N ARG A 873 -0.04 -2.50 -17.10
CA ARG A 873 0.48 -3.58 -17.94
C ARG A 873 -0.14 -3.58 -19.35
N GLY A 874 -1.46 -3.46 -19.44
CA GLY A 874 -2.16 -3.38 -20.71
C GLY A 874 -1.80 -2.16 -21.54
N LEU A 875 -1.69 -0.97 -20.92
CA LEU A 875 -1.27 0.25 -21.61
C LEU A 875 0.15 0.15 -22.16
N LEU A 876 1.09 -0.39 -21.37
CA LEU A 876 2.47 -0.63 -21.81
C LEU A 876 2.51 -1.61 -22.98
N GLN A 877 1.76 -2.70 -22.87
CA GLN A 877 1.71 -3.72 -23.90
C GLN A 877 1.19 -3.17 -25.24
N VAL A 878 0.14 -2.34 -25.20
CA VAL A 878 -0.35 -1.64 -26.39
C VAL A 878 0.75 -0.80 -27.01
N LEU A 879 1.42 0.05 -26.22
CA LEU A 879 2.43 0.96 -26.76
C LEU A 879 3.64 0.20 -27.33
N GLN A 880 4.04 -0.90 -26.73
CA GLN A 880 5.13 -1.74 -27.24
C GLN A 880 4.77 -2.48 -28.54
N GLY A 881 3.50 -2.86 -28.71
CA GLY A 881 3.06 -3.62 -29.87
C GLY A 881 2.51 -2.80 -31.03
N VAL A 882 2.07 -1.56 -30.79
CA VAL A 882 1.25 -0.81 -31.77
C VAL A 882 2.03 -0.44 -33.01
N GLU A 883 3.31 -0.07 -32.91
CA GLU A 883 4.11 0.39 -34.05
C GLU A 883 4.15 -0.65 -35.18
N GLN A 884 4.27 -1.93 -34.83
CA GLN A 884 4.33 -3.05 -35.77
C GLN A 884 2.95 -3.54 -36.24
N ALA A 885 1.87 -3.09 -35.60
CA ALA A 885 0.52 -3.60 -35.84
C ALA A 885 -0.36 -2.66 -36.67
N ILE A 886 0.13 -1.46 -36.99
CA ILE A 886 -0.62 -0.43 -37.73
C ILE A 886 0.06 -0.14 -39.07
N ALA A 887 -0.71 0.35 -40.04
CA ALA A 887 -0.16 0.78 -41.32
C ALA A 887 0.84 1.95 -41.14
N PRO A 888 1.90 2.06 -41.96
CA PRO A 888 2.84 3.18 -41.92
C PRO A 888 2.16 4.55 -42.05
N GLU A 889 1.12 4.64 -42.88
CA GLU A 889 0.33 5.85 -43.16
C GLU A 889 -0.77 6.14 -42.13
N ALA A 890 -1.03 5.24 -41.18
CA ALA A 890 -2.06 5.43 -40.18
C ALA A 890 -1.76 6.67 -39.32
N LEU A 891 -2.77 7.54 -39.17
CA LEU A 891 -2.66 8.72 -38.31
C LEU A 891 -2.91 8.33 -36.86
N ILE A 892 -2.20 8.96 -35.94
CA ILE A 892 -2.26 8.62 -34.51
C ILE A 892 -3.01 9.70 -33.73
N ALA A 893 -3.95 9.23 -32.91
CA ALA A 893 -4.75 10.04 -32.01
C ALA A 893 -4.57 9.58 -30.55
N GLY A 894 -5.10 10.34 -29.60
CA GLY A 894 -5.27 9.84 -28.23
C GLY A 894 -6.38 8.78 -28.18
N ALA A 895 -6.21 7.72 -27.38
CA ALA A 895 -7.23 6.67 -27.20
C ALA A 895 -8.58 7.19 -26.64
N THR A 896 -8.60 8.41 -26.11
CA THR A 896 -9.79 9.12 -25.63
C THR A 896 -10.33 10.15 -26.64
N VAL A 897 -9.88 10.15 -27.90
CA VAL A 897 -10.36 11.08 -28.95
C VAL A 897 -11.88 10.96 -29.16
N ASN A 898 -12.44 9.78 -28.93
CA ASN A 898 -13.90 9.59 -28.95
C ASN A 898 -14.63 10.49 -27.94
N VAL A 899 -14.05 10.72 -26.75
CA VAL A 899 -14.67 11.52 -25.71
C VAL A 899 -14.77 12.98 -26.15
N SER A 900 -13.73 13.54 -26.78
CA SER A 900 -13.81 14.91 -27.27
C SER A 900 -14.70 15.03 -28.50
N MET A 901 -14.68 14.05 -29.41
CA MET A 901 -15.36 14.17 -30.70
C MET A 901 -16.84 13.79 -30.65
N PHE A 902 -17.22 12.80 -29.85
CA PHE A 902 -18.51 12.14 -29.97
C PHE A 902 -19.39 12.24 -28.72
N SER A 903 -18.90 12.85 -27.63
CA SER A 903 -19.71 13.09 -26.43
C SER A 903 -20.87 14.04 -26.69
N ASP A 904 -20.72 14.97 -27.64
CA ASP A 904 -21.82 15.79 -28.12
C ASP A 904 -22.57 15.05 -29.23
N VAL A 905 -23.83 14.76 -28.94
CA VAL A 905 -24.76 14.07 -29.84
C VAL A 905 -25.05 14.91 -31.10
N GLY A 906 -24.91 16.24 -31.01
CA GLY A 906 -25.04 17.16 -32.15
C GLY A 906 -23.99 16.92 -33.24
N VAL A 907 -22.75 16.56 -32.85
CA VAL A 907 -21.69 16.21 -33.80
C VAL A 907 -22.08 14.98 -34.60
N ILE A 908 -22.60 13.95 -33.93
CA ILE A 908 -23.08 12.72 -34.62
C ILE A 908 -24.24 13.04 -35.57
N ALA A 909 -25.20 13.87 -35.14
CA ALA A 909 -26.28 14.29 -36.02
C ALA A 909 -25.77 15.03 -37.26
N SER A 910 -24.72 15.86 -37.12
CA SER A 910 -24.11 16.56 -38.26
C SER A 910 -23.46 15.60 -39.27
N LEU A 911 -22.82 14.53 -38.79
CA LEU A 911 -22.23 13.49 -39.66
C LEU A 911 -23.32 12.62 -40.29
N ALA A 912 -24.35 12.27 -39.52
CA ALA A 912 -25.50 11.48 -39.97
C ALA A 912 -26.23 12.14 -41.14
N ASN A 913 -26.31 13.48 -41.18
CA ASN A 913 -26.92 14.23 -42.28
C ASN A 913 -26.13 14.18 -43.60
N LEU A 914 -24.87 13.75 -43.57
CA LEU A 914 -24.01 13.65 -44.75
C LEU A 914 -24.00 12.24 -45.36
N VAL A 915 -24.62 11.26 -44.69
CA VAL A 915 -24.67 9.87 -45.12
C VAL A 915 -26.10 9.42 -45.40
N ASN A 916 -26.23 8.35 -46.19
CA ASN A 916 -27.53 7.77 -46.51
C ASN A 916 -28.16 7.02 -45.33
N LYS A 917 -27.32 6.41 -44.48
CA LYS A 917 -27.74 5.52 -43.39
C LYS A 917 -26.70 5.52 -42.27
N VAL A 918 -27.19 5.41 -41.04
CA VAL A 918 -26.35 5.27 -39.84
C VAL A 918 -26.66 3.94 -39.17
N THR A 919 -25.63 3.12 -38.95
CA THR A 919 -25.75 1.87 -38.20
C THR A 919 -25.02 2.00 -36.86
N ILE A 920 -25.73 1.79 -35.76
CA ILE A 920 -25.14 1.75 -34.42
C ILE A 920 -24.95 0.30 -34.00
N VAL A 921 -23.71 -0.09 -33.70
CA VAL A 921 -23.36 -1.41 -33.20
C VAL A 921 -22.96 -1.27 -31.73
N GLY A 922 -23.82 -1.68 -30.80
CA GLY A 922 -23.56 -1.47 -29.38
C GLY A 922 -24.53 -2.16 -28.44
N SER A 923 -24.21 -2.14 -27.15
CA SER A 923 -24.98 -2.89 -26.14
C SER A 923 -26.14 -2.12 -25.51
N VAL A 924 -26.24 -0.80 -25.69
CA VAL A 924 -27.37 0.00 -25.19
C VAL A 924 -28.66 -0.39 -25.92
N LYS A 925 -29.82 -0.37 -25.24
CA LYS A 925 -31.11 -0.61 -25.91
C LYS A 925 -31.53 0.62 -26.71
N ALA A 926 -32.08 0.39 -27.90
CA ALA A 926 -32.47 1.46 -28.83
C ALA A 926 -33.42 2.49 -28.20
N ASP A 927 -34.37 2.06 -27.36
CA ASP A 927 -35.34 2.94 -26.68
C ASP A 927 -34.71 3.87 -25.63
N LYS A 928 -33.48 3.56 -25.17
CA LYS A 928 -32.74 4.34 -24.18
C LYS A 928 -31.85 5.41 -24.79
N LEU A 929 -31.61 5.38 -26.11
CA LEU A 929 -30.79 6.39 -26.78
C LEU A 929 -31.44 7.79 -26.70
N PRO A 930 -30.63 8.87 -26.71
CA PRO A 930 -31.14 10.24 -26.80
C PRO A 930 -32.12 10.41 -27.97
N ARG A 931 -33.15 11.25 -27.77
CA ARG A 931 -34.16 11.50 -28.81
C ARG A 931 -33.52 11.95 -30.14
N SER A 932 -32.50 12.80 -30.08
CA SER A 932 -31.76 13.29 -31.26
C SER A 932 -31.08 12.19 -32.08
N ILE A 933 -30.70 11.05 -31.46
CA ILE A 933 -30.19 9.87 -32.18
C ILE A 933 -31.34 9.00 -32.68
N ARG A 934 -32.35 8.76 -31.83
CA ARG A 934 -33.52 7.95 -32.21
C ARG A 934 -34.32 8.52 -33.37
N SER A 935 -34.29 9.84 -33.54
CA SER A 935 -34.98 10.54 -34.63
C SER A 935 -34.14 10.68 -35.90
N LEU A 936 -32.92 10.15 -35.94
CA LEU A 936 -32.11 10.23 -37.16
C LEU A 936 -32.80 9.45 -38.30
N PRO A 937 -32.91 10.03 -39.50
CA PRO A 937 -33.50 9.35 -40.64
C PRO A 937 -32.63 8.13 -41.00
N ARG A 938 -33.26 6.97 -41.21
CA ARG A 938 -32.58 5.72 -41.60
C ARG A 938 -31.46 5.34 -40.62
N MET A 939 -31.76 5.37 -39.32
CA MET A 939 -30.89 4.82 -38.28
C MET A 939 -31.30 3.37 -37.96
N GLU A 940 -30.33 2.47 -37.99
CA GLU A 940 -30.50 1.07 -37.62
C GLU A 940 -29.55 0.69 -36.49
N MET A 941 -29.91 -0.37 -35.75
CA MET A 941 -29.12 -0.82 -34.60
C MET A 941 -28.86 -2.33 -34.66
N ILE A 942 -27.61 -2.70 -34.37
CA ILE A 942 -27.19 -4.07 -34.12
C ILE A 942 -26.90 -4.19 -32.62
N PRO A 943 -27.79 -4.85 -31.85
CA PRO A 943 -27.61 -4.98 -30.41
C PRO A 943 -26.51 -5.99 -30.09
N LEU A 944 -25.56 -5.59 -29.27
CA LEU A 944 -24.51 -6.47 -28.72
C LEU A 944 -24.86 -6.93 -27.30
N PRO A 945 -24.53 -8.17 -26.89
CA PRO A 945 -24.46 -8.53 -25.48
C PRO A 945 -23.56 -7.57 -24.71
N THR A 946 -24.03 -7.14 -23.55
CA THR A 946 -23.34 -6.15 -22.72
C THR A 946 -22.21 -6.77 -21.91
N HIS A 947 -21.39 -5.89 -21.35
CA HIS A 947 -20.30 -6.26 -20.46
C HIS A 947 -20.84 -6.88 -19.16
N ALA A 948 -20.12 -7.84 -18.57
CA ALA A 948 -20.52 -8.50 -17.33
C ALA A 948 -20.91 -7.52 -16.20
N ARG A 949 -20.21 -6.38 -16.09
CA ARG A 949 -20.49 -5.32 -15.10
C ARG A 949 -21.86 -4.64 -15.27
N THR A 950 -22.37 -4.54 -16.49
CA THR A 950 -23.64 -3.89 -16.84
C THR A 950 -24.76 -4.89 -17.13
N SER A 951 -24.49 -6.19 -16.98
CA SER A 951 -25.43 -7.28 -17.30
C SER A 951 -26.74 -7.25 -16.49
N LEU A 952 -26.71 -6.66 -15.29
CA LEU A 952 -27.87 -6.48 -14.42
C LEU A 952 -28.63 -5.16 -14.67
N ASN A 953 -28.10 -4.28 -15.53
CA ASN A 953 -28.70 -2.98 -15.79
C ASN A 953 -29.64 -3.06 -16.99
N GLY A 954 -30.93 -2.82 -16.75
CA GLY A 954 -31.99 -2.95 -17.75
C GLY A 954 -31.89 -2.04 -18.98
N LYS A 955 -31.00 -1.03 -18.97
CA LYS A 955 -30.71 -0.17 -20.13
C LYS A 955 -29.88 -0.86 -21.22
N TYR A 956 -29.27 -2.00 -20.91
CA TYR A 956 -28.38 -2.72 -21.81
C TYR A 956 -28.97 -4.05 -22.27
N ASN A 957 -28.53 -4.54 -23.42
CA ASN A 957 -28.87 -5.84 -23.96
C ASN A 957 -27.99 -6.89 -23.27
N LYS A 958 -28.57 -7.72 -22.40
CA LYS A 958 -27.84 -8.83 -21.75
C LYS A 958 -27.37 -9.89 -22.76
N GLY A 959 -28.17 -10.11 -23.81
CA GLY A 959 -27.96 -11.22 -24.74
C GLY A 959 -28.38 -12.57 -24.13
N THR A 960 -28.52 -13.59 -24.99
CA THR A 960 -28.67 -14.99 -24.56
C THR A 960 -27.32 -15.59 -24.20
N GLU A 961 -26.27 -15.18 -24.90
CA GLU A 961 -24.89 -15.63 -24.72
C GLU A 961 -23.93 -14.42 -24.72
N PRO A 962 -22.75 -14.53 -24.09
CA PRO A 962 -21.72 -13.51 -24.17
C PRO A 962 -21.26 -13.22 -25.63
N LEU A 963 -20.83 -11.99 -25.88
CA LEU A 963 -20.47 -11.49 -27.22
C LEU A 963 -19.48 -12.38 -28.03
N PRO A 964 -18.42 -12.97 -27.45
CA PRO A 964 -17.47 -13.83 -28.18
C PRO A 964 -18.08 -15.04 -28.87
N PHE A 965 -19.21 -15.54 -28.38
CA PHE A 965 -19.81 -16.76 -28.93
C PHE A 965 -20.77 -16.46 -30.09
N ILE A 966 -21.25 -15.22 -30.20
CA ILE A 966 -22.27 -14.85 -31.19
C ILE A 966 -21.83 -13.74 -32.17
N TYR A 967 -20.62 -13.19 -32.02
CA TYR A 967 -20.21 -12.03 -32.82
C TYR A 967 -20.15 -12.30 -34.33
N HIS A 968 -19.88 -13.54 -34.76
CA HIS A 968 -19.91 -13.91 -36.18
C HIS A 968 -21.29 -13.74 -36.81
N ALA A 969 -22.35 -14.22 -36.17
CA ALA A 969 -23.72 -14.02 -36.67
C ALA A 969 -24.10 -12.52 -36.69
N LEU A 970 -23.58 -11.74 -35.75
CA LEU A 970 -23.77 -10.29 -35.73
C LEU A 970 -22.98 -9.57 -36.84
N LEU A 971 -21.83 -10.10 -37.28
CA LEU A 971 -21.11 -9.62 -38.46
C LEU A 971 -21.87 -9.93 -39.75
N GLU A 972 -22.47 -11.11 -39.89
CA GLU A 972 -23.34 -11.44 -41.04
C GLU A 972 -24.57 -10.53 -41.11
N ARG A 973 -25.12 -10.17 -39.95
CA ARG A 973 -26.20 -9.19 -39.89
C ARG A 973 -25.72 -7.80 -40.32
N LEU A 974 -24.55 -7.36 -39.84
CA LEU A 974 -23.92 -6.11 -40.31
C LEU A 974 -23.75 -6.12 -41.83
N ASP A 975 -23.37 -7.26 -42.39
CA ASP A 975 -23.17 -7.43 -43.82
C ASP A 975 -24.40 -7.23 -44.67
N SER A 976 -25.57 -7.65 -44.17
CA SER A 976 -26.86 -7.40 -44.82
C SER A 976 -27.35 -5.96 -44.65
N MET A 977 -26.82 -5.24 -43.67
CA MET A 977 -27.29 -3.90 -43.28
C MET A 977 -26.39 -2.77 -43.76
N VAL A 978 -25.12 -3.00 -44.10
CA VAL A 978 -24.16 -1.92 -44.40
C VAL A 978 -23.72 -1.96 -45.86
N THR A 979 -23.71 -0.78 -46.49
CA THR A 979 -23.21 -0.55 -47.86
C THR A 979 -22.11 0.51 -47.87
N ALA A 980 -21.38 0.62 -48.98
CA ALA A 980 -20.30 1.60 -49.12
C ALA A 980 -20.82 3.04 -48.91
N GLY A 981 -20.07 3.84 -48.16
CA GLY A 981 -20.44 5.22 -47.80
C GLY A 981 -21.36 5.36 -46.58
N ASP A 982 -21.87 4.27 -46.01
CA ASP A 982 -22.65 4.33 -44.76
C ASP A 982 -21.77 4.68 -43.55
N LEU A 983 -22.38 5.29 -42.52
CA LEU A 983 -21.71 5.55 -41.23
C LEU A 983 -22.01 4.43 -40.24
N VAL A 984 -20.97 3.81 -39.69
CA VAL A 984 -21.07 2.75 -38.67
C VAL A 984 -20.42 3.21 -37.38
N LEU A 985 -21.21 3.32 -36.31
CA LEU A 985 -20.75 3.73 -34.99
C LEU A 985 -20.65 2.50 -34.08
N VAL A 986 -19.46 2.18 -33.59
CA VAL A 986 -19.20 0.92 -32.89
C VAL A 986 -18.82 1.13 -31.43
N ALA A 987 -19.48 0.40 -30.54
CA ALA A 987 -19.24 0.35 -29.10
C ALA A 987 -19.28 -1.11 -28.60
N GLY A 988 -18.23 -1.87 -28.90
CA GLY A 988 -18.16 -3.32 -28.65
C GLY A 988 -16.92 -3.83 -27.93
N GLY A 989 -16.17 -2.97 -27.22
CA GLY A 989 -14.92 -3.37 -26.56
C GLY A 989 -13.90 -3.92 -27.55
N ILE A 990 -13.21 -5.01 -27.18
CA ILE A 990 -12.19 -5.68 -28.01
C ILE A 990 -12.77 -6.21 -29.34
N ILE A 991 -13.94 -6.86 -29.29
CA ILE A 991 -14.62 -7.38 -30.49
C ILE A 991 -15.12 -6.24 -31.38
N GLY A 992 -15.45 -5.07 -30.79
CA GLY A 992 -15.82 -3.89 -31.56
C GLY A 992 -14.77 -3.47 -32.60
N LYS A 993 -13.48 -3.80 -32.40
CA LYS A 993 -12.41 -3.49 -33.36
C LYS A 993 -12.61 -4.28 -34.65
N ILE A 994 -13.03 -5.53 -34.52
CA ILE A 994 -13.37 -6.43 -35.62
C ILE A 994 -14.54 -5.83 -36.41
N PHE A 995 -15.60 -5.38 -35.73
CA PHE A 995 -16.73 -4.70 -36.39
C PHE A 995 -16.31 -3.43 -37.15
N VAL A 996 -15.39 -2.63 -36.60
CA VAL A 996 -14.87 -1.44 -37.28
C VAL A 996 -14.10 -1.83 -38.55
N GLY A 997 -13.15 -2.76 -38.46
CA GLY A 997 -12.38 -3.24 -39.62
C GLY A 997 -13.27 -3.88 -40.68
N HIS A 998 -14.25 -4.69 -40.27
CA HIS A 998 -15.19 -5.36 -41.15
C HIS A 998 -16.10 -4.37 -41.90
N ALA A 999 -16.64 -3.37 -41.20
CA ALA A 999 -17.42 -2.30 -41.83
C ALA A 999 -16.58 -1.49 -42.84
N ARG A 1000 -15.33 -1.18 -42.48
CA ARG A 1000 -14.40 -0.50 -43.39
C ARG A 1000 -14.12 -1.32 -44.65
N ALA A 1001 -13.92 -2.64 -44.52
CA ALA A 1001 -13.70 -3.53 -45.66
C ALA A 1001 -14.88 -3.55 -46.65
N LYS A 1002 -16.10 -3.26 -46.17
CA LYS A 1002 -17.30 -3.05 -47.00
C LYS A 1002 -17.43 -1.67 -47.63
N GLY A 1003 -16.47 -0.80 -47.40
CA GLY A 1003 -16.44 0.56 -47.90
C GLY A 1003 -17.19 1.58 -47.06
N ALA A 1004 -17.57 1.23 -45.83
CA ALA A 1004 -18.21 2.15 -44.89
C ALA A 1004 -17.20 3.05 -44.17
N ILE A 1005 -17.73 4.08 -43.51
CA ILE A 1005 -17.02 4.93 -42.57
C ILE A 1005 -17.31 4.39 -41.16
N ALA A 1006 -16.34 3.77 -40.51
CA ALA A 1006 -16.52 3.06 -39.25
C ALA A 1006 -15.76 3.73 -38.09
N LEU A 1007 -16.48 4.12 -37.03
CA LEU A 1007 -15.90 4.87 -35.91
C LEU A 1007 -16.06 4.09 -34.59
N ASP A 1008 -14.94 3.76 -33.92
CA ASP A 1008 -14.96 3.24 -32.54
C ASP A 1008 -15.33 4.37 -31.56
N ILE A 1009 -16.62 4.51 -31.28
CA ILE A 1009 -17.13 5.48 -30.28
C ILE A 1009 -17.01 4.95 -28.84
N GLY A 1010 -16.89 3.63 -28.68
CA GLY A 1010 -16.70 2.95 -27.41
C GLY A 1010 -17.65 3.41 -26.31
N SER A 1011 -17.07 3.75 -25.16
CA SER A 1011 -17.83 4.03 -23.95
C SER A 1011 -18.60 5.36 -23.98
N VAL A 1012 -18.45 6.18 -25.03
CA VAL A 1012 -19.27 7.39 -25.23
C VAL A 1012 -20.73 7.02 -25.41
N LEU A 1013 -21.03 5.83 -25.94
CA LEU A 1013 -22.40 5.33 -26.01
C LEU A 1013 -23.03 5.20 -24.61
N ASP A 1014 -22.24 4.84 -23.58
CA ASP A 1014 -22.70 4.85 -22.19
C ASP A 1014 -22.95 6.28 -21.69
N ASP A 1015 -22.11 7.23 -22.10
CA ASP A 1015 -22.18 8.63 -21.67
C ASP A 1015 -23.43 9.33 -22.24
N TRP A 1016 -23.94 8.89 -23.40
CA TRP A 1016 -25.20 9.38 -23.98
C TRP A 1016 -26.44 9.02 -23.16
N ILE A 1017 -26.40 7.95 -22.36
CA ILE A 1017 -27.55 7.46 -21.56
C ILE A 1017 -27.36 7.67 -20.05
N ALA A 1018 -26.26 8.31 -19.65
CA ALA A 1018 -25.94 8.61 -18.26
C ALA A 1018 -26.68 9.87 -17.79
N VAL A 1019 -27.25 9.83 -16.58
CA VAL A 1019 -27.97 10.96 -15.96
C VAL A 1019 -27.11 11.71 -14.92
N GLY A 1020 -26.01 11.11 -14.46
CA GLY A 1020 -25.09 11.69 -13.47
C GLY A 1020 -23.81 12.27 -14.08
N MET A 1021 -22.88 12.70 -13.21
CA MET A 1021 -21.56 13.16 -13.65
C MET A 1021 -20.83 12.05 -14.41
N ARG A 1022 -20.32 12.41 -15.59
CA ARG A 1022 -19.54 11.51 -16.44
C ARG A 1022 -18.30 11.00 -15.71
N SER A 1023 -17.91 9.76 -15.99
CA SER A 1023 -16.69 9.17 -15.43
C SER A 1023 -15.44 10.00 -15.76
N MET A 1024 -14.35 9.87 -14.97
CA MET A 1024 -13.08 10.61 -15.17
C MET A 1024 -12.26 10.08 -16.36
N ARG A 1025 -12.90 9.74 -17.48
CA ARG A 1025 -12.26 9.14 -18.66
C ARG A 1025 -11.34 10.11 -19.36
#